data_AF-A0A847E6J3-F1
#
_entry.id   AF-A0A847E6J3-F1
#
_cell.length_a   1.000
_cell.length_b   1.000
_cell.length_c   1.000
_cell.angle_alpha   90.00
_cell.angle_beta   90.00
_cell.angle_gamma   90.00
#
_symmetry.space_group_name_H-M   'P 1'
#
loop_
_entity.id
_entity.type
_entity.pdbx_description
1 polymer ?
#
loop_
_entity_poly.entity_id
_entity_poly.type
_entity_poly.pdbx_seq_one_letter_code
_entity_poly.pdbx_strand_id
1 'polypeptide(L)'
;MNNYAVLRGAAYTLAAAPDMVLHNGTTQTIERVVNPGSDYLKELPGHLRNFEDVISYAPNQVYIGNMTTDELDEIEFPWYDKKVPKAEKKGRLGEIIEQDELLGLIQICDVFDLVWLEKGFAEEVKAKLKAHELIGEEKVAVLDKNKDGVEDIMRLAEKEQAEPLYHGGKLVGAVKRAHDVDANLSAHVMLENLVTKASGVLSILNLVKTAGIRPSEVEYVIDCCEEACGDMNQRGGGNFAKAAAEITGLTNASGSDTRGFCAGPVHALLNAASLVKAGTFKNVVVAAGGCSAKLGMNGKDHVKKGMPILEDTIAGFAVLISENDGVSPQIRTDIVGKHSVGTGASPQDVISALVTEPLDKAGMKLKDIDKFSPEMQNPDITKPAGAGDVPAANYKMIAALGVKRGELQRAEIQDFVKNHGMTGWAPTQGHIPSGVPYLGMARDDIISGKIKRVMIIGKGSLFLGRMTNLFDGVSFVIEKNPRETENIGETESGPVSACGSDPFKEKNPVIGIFVSGSEHGIDDIKQGTTLATNNGYKALVIEGEDSHDKMDEMLQDGRIEGAVTMHYPFPIGVSTVGRVITPAKGKEMFLATTTGTSDTDRAASLVKNAIYGIITAKAYGVENPTVGIANIDGARKAESALIKLADNGYEINFAESARAEGGTIMRGNDFLMGSPDVMVTDALTGNLMMKMFSAFNSGGEYETVGYGYGPGIGKGYDKLILIVSRASGAPVIAGAVSYAAQLIKRGYRKVTATEFSKVEKAGFDDIINEMKRHACKASAEGGSEAWEEAKMPEKEVVDKEISGIEVMDIEYAVDVLWKEGIYAESGMGCTGPVVMINAKNKERAGEILSAAGYL
;
A
#
# COMPACT_ATOMS: atom_id res chain seq x y z
N MET A 1 10.40 5.15 -5.68
CA MET A 1 9.10 5.86 -5.66
C MET A 1 8.28 5.31 -4.50
N ASN A 2 7.54 6.14 -3.77
CA ASN A 2 6.65 5.64 -2.73
C ASN A 2 5.52 4.85 -3.39
N ASN A 3 5.45 3.54 -3.14
CA ASN A 3 4.40 2.68 -3.68
C ASN A 3 3.10 2.87 -2.88
N TYR A 4 2.35 3.94 -3.15
CA TYR A 4 1.04 4.17 -2.52
C TYR A 4 -0.02 3.25 -3.11
N ALA A 5 -0.92 2.77 -2.26
CA ALA A 5 -2.16 2.11 -2.71
C ALA A 5 -2.98 3.06 -3.59
N VAL A 6 -3.79 2.51 -4.49
CA VAL A 6 -4.59 3.29 -5.44
C VAL A 6 -6.09 3.05 -5.27
N LEU A 7 -6.86 4.08 -5.61
CA LEU A 7 -8.32 4.01 -5.74
C LEU A 7 -8.67 3.36 -7.08
N ARG A 8 -8.85 2.03 -7.08
CA ARG A 8 -9.04 1.26 -8.32
C ARG A 8 -10.48 1.28 -8.83
N GLY A 9 -11.46 1.32 -7.94
CA GLY A 9 -12.87 1.39 -8.32
C GLY A 9 -13.78 1.84 -7.18
N ALA A 10 -14.99 2.27 -7.51
CA ALA A 10 -16.03 2.61 -6.56
C ALA A 10 -17.41 2.24 -7.13
N ALA A 11 -18.35 1.93 -6.26
CA ALA A 11 -19.74 1.72 -6.58
C ALA A 11 -20.66 2.28 -5.49
N TYR A 12 -21.86 2.70 -5.91
CA TYR A 12 -22.88 3.34 -5.08
C TYR A 12 -24.25 2.81 -5.42
N THR A 13 -25.04 2.45 -4.42
CA THR A 13 -26.37 1.85 -4.63
C THR A 13 -27.42 2.53 -3.78
N LEU A 14 -28.65 2.55 -4.26
CA LEU A 14 -29.82 3.03 -3.55
C LEU A 14 -30.93 1.99 -3.64
N ALA A 15 -31.62 1.72 -2.55
CA ALA A 15 -32.86 0.96 -2.57
C ALA A 15 -34.00 1.84 -2.08
N ALA A 16 -34.99 2.06 -2.93
CA ALA A 16 -36.21 2.77 -2.53
C ALA A 16 -36.91 1.98 -1.43
N ALA A 17 -37.34 2.65 -0.36
CA ALA A 17 -37.87 2.01 0.83
C ALA A 17 -39.07 2.77 1.45
N PRO A 18 -40.10 3.13 0.65
CA PRO A 18 -41.22 3.97 1.12
C PRO A 18 -42.02 3.37 2.27
N ASP A 19 -42.33 2.07 2.28
CA ASP A 19 -43.03 1.45 3.43
C ASP A 19 -42.11 1.33 4.64
N MET A 20 -40.82 1.10 4.43
CA MET A 20 -39.85 1.05 5.54
C MET A 20 -39.69 2.41 6.24
N VAL A 21 -39.90 3.54 5.54
CA VAL A 21 -40.01 4.86 6.18
C VAL A 21 -41.13 4.86 7.21
N LEU A 22 -42.29 4.29 6.88
CA LEU A 22 -43.42 4.23 7.79
C LEU A 22 -43.14 3.27 8.96
N HIS A 23 -42.62 2.09 8.66
CA HIS A 23 -42.61 0.98 9.61
C HIS A 23 -41.32 0.83 10.41
N ASN A 24 -40.17 1.29 9.90
CA ASN A 24 -38.85 1.01 10.47
C ASN A 24 -38.01 2.28 10.75
N GLY A 25 -38.40 3.44 10.21
CA GLY A 25 -37.76 4.74 10.51
C GLY A 25 -37.97 5.17 11.97
N THR A 26 -36.90 5.52 12.68
CA THR A 26 -36.96 5.79 14.13
C THR A 26 -37.88 6.95 14.50
N THR A 27 -37.92 8.01 13.69
CA THR A 27 -38.79 9.17 13.95
C THR A 27 -40.27 8.79 13.94
N GLN A 28 -40.67 7.93 13.01
CA GLN A 28 -42.04 7.48 12.78
C GLN A 28 -42.45 6.42 13.81
N THR A 29 -41.56 5.47 14.09
CA THR A 29 -41.82 4.40 15.07
C THR A 29 -41.92 4.97 16.48
N ILE A 30 -41.04 5.90 16.87
CA ILE A 30 -41.13 6.59 18.16
C ILE A 30 -42.40 7.45 18.23
N GLU A 31 -42.73 8.21 17.19
CA GLU A 31 -43.97 8.99 17.17
C GLU A 31 -45.20 8.10 17.30
N ARG A 32 -45.21 6.92 16.67
CA ARG A 32 -46.33 5.97 16.79
C ARG A 32 -46.51 5.47 18.22
N VAL A 33 -45.42 5.28 18.97
CA VAL A 33 -45.46 4.90 20.38
C VAL A 33 -45.93 6.06 21.27
N VAL A 34 -45.39 7.26 21.04
CA VAL A 34 -45.61 8.42 21.92
C VAL A 34 -46.92 9.15 21.62
N ASN A 35 -47.32 9.24 20.35
CA ASN A 35 -48.48 9.98 19.86
C ASN A 35 -49.08 9.35 18.58
N PRO A 36 -49.74 8.18 18.70
CA PRO A 36 -50.22 7.40 17.55
C PRO A 36 -51.24 8.14 16.66
N GLY A 37 -51.93 9.15 17.19
CA GLY A 37 -52.92 9.96 16.47
C GLY A 37 -52.38 11.27 15.91
N SER A 38 -51.06 11.48 15.89
CA SER A 38 -50.45 12.72 15.43
C SER A 38 -50.83 13.06 13.99
N ASP A 39 -50.99 14.35 13.70
CA ASP A 39 -51.28 14.80 12.34
C ASP A 39 -50.13 14.48 11.38
N TYR A 40 -48.89 14.49 11.89
CA TYR A 40 -47.72 14.01 11.16
C TYR A 40 -47.88 12.58 10.64
N LEU A 41 -48.26 11.62 11.49
CA LEU A 41 -48.42 10.23 11.06
C LEU A 41 -49.57 10.02 10.07
N LYS A 42 -50.62 10.85 10.15
CA LYS A 42 -51.75 10.82 9.21
C LYS A 42 -51.36 11.35 7.83
N GLU A 43 -50.58 12.43 7.79
CA GLU A 43 -50.16 13.06 6.53
C GLU A 43 -49.01 12.30 5.86
N LEU A 44 -48.08 11.74 6.64
CA LEU A 44 -46.85 11.11 6.16
C LEU A 44 -47.01 10.17 4.93
N PRO A 45 -47.98 9.25 4.85
CA PRO A 45 -48.15 8.40 3.67
C PRO A 45 -48.34 9.17 2.36
N GLY A 46 -48.95 10.37 2.41
CA GLY A 46 -49.13 11.24 1.25
C GLY A 46 -47.86 11.96 0.80
N HIS A 47 -46.77 11.87 1.56
CA HIS A 47 -45.47 12.48 1.26
C HIS A 47 -44.42 11.45 0.79
N LEU A 48 -44.76 10.17 0.68
CA LEU A 48 -43.85 9.15 0.17
C LEU A 48 -43.70 9.27 -1.35
N ARG A 49 -42.48 9.05 -1.86
CA ARG A 49 -42.21 9.01 -3.29
C ARG A 49 -42.47 7.62 -3.84
N ASN A 50 -42.97 7.56 -5.08
CA ASN A 50 -42.96 6.31 -5.83
C ASN A 50 -41.56 6.06 -6.44
N PHE A 51 -41.35 4.87 -6.99
CA PHE A 51 -40.05 4.48 -7.53
C PHE A 51 -39.56 5.38 -8.68
N GLU A 52 -40.46 5.87 -9.54
CA GLU A 52 -40.13 6.77 -10.64
C GLU A 52 -39.67 8.14 -10.13
N ASP A 53 -40.28 8.66 -9.06
CA ASP A 53 -39.85 9.89 -8.40
C ASP A 53 -38.47 9.73 -7.73
N VAL A 54 -38.16 8.54 -7.20
CA VAL A 54 -36.83 8.23 -6.65
C VAL A 54 -35.78 8.18 -7.77
N ILE A 55 -36.08 7.57 -8.92
CA ILE A 55 -35.17 7.49 -10.06
C ILE A 55 -34.93 8.88 -10.65
N SER A 56 -36.00 9.64 -10.91
CA SER A 56 -35.92 10.95 -11.57
C SER A 56 -35.39 12.10 -10.69
N TYR A 57 -35.05 11.83 -9.44
CA TYR A 57 -34.47 12.80 -8.53
C TYR A 57 -32.98 13.05 -8.81
N ALA A 58 -32.61 14.30 -9.13
CA ALA A 58 -31.26 14.62 -9.61
C ALA A 58 -30.11 14.19 -8.66
N PRO A 59 -30.19 14.42 -7.34
CA PRO A 59 -29.16 13.93 -6.41
C PRO A 59 -28.97 12.40 -6.43
N ASN A 60 -30.03 11.62 -6.68
CA ASN A 60 -29.90 10.16 -6.81
C ASN A 60 -29.18 9.77 -8.11
N GLN A 61 -29.44 10.49 -9.20
CA GLN A 61 -28.72 10.30 -10.46
C GLN A 61 -27.23 10.67 -10.36
N VAL A 62 -26.89 11.70 -9.58
CA VAL A 62 -25.49 12.02 -9.24
C VAL A 62 -24.87 10.89 -8.41
N TYR A 63 -25.60 10.36 -7.42
CA TYR A 63 -25.11 9.31 -6.53
C TYR A 63 -24.69 8.03 -7.29
N ILE A 64 -25.47 7.60 -8.29
CA ILE A 64 -25.15 6.42 -9.12
C ILE A 64 -24.28 6.75 -10.35
N GLY A 65 -23.85 8.01 -10.50
CA GLY A 65 -22.89 8.44 -11.54
C GLY A 65 -23.46 8.68 -12.93
N ASN A 66 -24.77 8.94 -13.06
CA ASN A 66 -25.42 9.35 -14.31
C ASN A 66 -25.36 10.86 -14.55
N MET A 67 -25.17 11.63 -13.49
CA MET A 67 -24.98 13.08 -13.54
C MET A 67 -23.74 13.47 -12.75
N THR A 68 -23.13 14.58 -13.12
CA THR A 68 -22.04 15.22 -12.40
C THR A 68 -22.56 16.25 -11.41
N THR A 69 -21.71 16.69 -10.47
CA THR A 69 -22.04 17.79 -9.56
C THR A 69 -22.20 19.12 -10.29
N ASP A 70 -21.47 19.32 -11.39
CA ASP A 70 -21.57 20.55 -12.19
C ASP A 70 -22.94 20.61 -12.90
N GLU A 71 -23.42 19.49 -13.45
CA GLU A 71 -24.77 19.39 -14.03
C GLU A 71 -25.88 19.57 -12.97
N LEU A 72 -25.65 19.12 -11.73
CA LEU A 72 -26.58 19.38 -10.63
C LEU A 72 -26.68 20.88 -10.28
N ASP A 73 -25.54 21.59 -10.32
CA ASP A 73 -25.48 23.03 -10.05
C ASP A 73 -26.18 23.87 -11.13
N GLU A 74 -26.35 23.33 -12.35
CA GLU A 74 -27.14 23.95 -13.42
C GLU A 74 -28.66 23.86 -13.18
N ILE A 75 -29.10 22.92 -12.34
CA ILE A 75 -30.52 22.79 -11.96
C ILE A 75 -30.81 23.72 -10.78
N GLU A 76 -31.75 24.63 -10.97
CA GLU A 76 -32.20 25.55 -9.93
C GLU A 76 -32.65 24.80 -8.67
N PHE A 77 -32.03 25.11 -7.52
CA PHE A 77 -32.41 24.58 -6.22
C PHE A 77 -33.77 25.16 -5.76
N PRO A 78 -34.67 24.38 -5.11
CA PRO A 78 -34.52 22.99 -4.65
C PRO A 78 -34.66 21.96 -5.79
N TRP A 79 -34.26 20.70 -5.60
CA TRP A 79 -34.37 19.69 -6.67
C TRP A 79 -35.55 18.74 -6.49
N TYR A 80 -36.10 18.63 -5.28
CA TYR A 80 -37.17 17.66 -4.98
C TYR A 80 -38.46 17.88 -5.78
N ASP A 81 -38.64 19.07 -6.35
CA ASP A 81 -39.79 19.45 -7.17
C ASP A 81 -39.52 19.35 -8.69
N LYS A 82 -38.34 18.84 -9.07
CA LYS A 82 -37.89 18.70 -10.47
C LYS A 82 -37.61 17.24 -10.79
N LYS A 83 -37.77 16.90 -12.07
CA LYS A 83 -37.48 15.57 -12.60
C LYS A 83 -36.41 15.65 -13.68
N VAL A 84 -35.40 14.80 -13.56
CA VAL A 84 -34.37 14.62 -14.59
C VAL A 84 -34.99 13.91 -15.79
N PRO A 85 -34.96 14.50 -17.00
CA PRO A 85 -35.43 13.82 -18.20
C PRO A 85 -34.59 12.58 -18.50
N LYS A 86 -35.23 11.46 -18.86
CA LYS A 86 -34.56 10.18 -19.19
C LYS A 86 -33.68 9.64 -18.06
N ALA A 87 -34.06 9.87 -16.81
CA ALA A 87 -33.40 9.25 -15.67
C ALA A 87 -33.48 7.72 -15.77
N GLU A 88 -32.40 7.04 -15.43
CA GLU A 88 -32.33 5.58 -15.46
C GLU A 88 -32.03 5.04 -14.07
N LYS A 89 -32.55 3.85 -13.78
CA LYS A 89 -32.26 3.17 -12.52
C LYS A 89 -30.84 2.60 -12.47
N LYS A 90 -30.22 2.37 -13.62
CA LYS A 90 -28.81 1.94 -13.71
C LYS A 90 -27.97 3.15 -14.00
N GLY A 91 -26.80 3.19 -13.37
CA GLY A 91 -25.80 4.20 -13.66
C GLY A 91 -24.41 3.62 -13.74
N ARG A 92 -23.48 4.48 -14.14
CA ARG A 92 -22.09 4.09 -14.38
C ARG A 92 -21.39 3.60 -13.11
N LEU A 93 -21.77 4.14 -11.95
CA LEU A 93 -21.19 3.80 -10.66
C LEU A 93 -22.11 2.89 -9.83
N GLY A 94 -23.25 2.42 -10.34
CA GLY A 94 -24.10 1.47 -9.63
C GLY A 94 -25.56 1.58 -10.03
N GLU A 95 -26.50 1.41 -9.10
CA GLU A 95 -27.92 1.32 -9.45
C GLU A 95 -28.88 1.68 -8.31
N ILE A 96 -30.14 1.90 -8.70
CA ILE A 96 -31.31 2.09 -7.84
C ILE A 96 -32.23 0.88 -8.02
N ILE A 97 -32.59 0.23 -6.92
CA ILE A 97 -33.55 -0.88 -6.92
C ILE A 97 -34.84 -0.51 -6.18
N GLU A 98 -35.92 -1.23 -6.49
CA GLU A 98 -37.21 -1.06 -5.83
C GLU A 98 -37.25 -1.78 -4.47
N GLN A 99 -38.21 -1.44 -3.61
CA GLN A 99 -38.28 -1.99 -2.24
C GLN A 99 -38.50 -3.50 -2.23
N ASP A 100 -39.24 -4.04 -3.18
CA ASP A 100 -39.50 -5.48 -3.24
C ASP A 100 -38.24 -6.28 -3.60
N GLU A 101 -37.42 -5.77 -4.53
CA GLU A 101 -36.07 -6.27 -4.81
C GLU A 101 -35.20 -6.23 -3.54
N LEU A 102 -35.26 -5.15 -2.75
CA LEU A 102 -34.56 -5.06 -1.45
C LEU A 102 -35.03 -6.12 -0.45
N LEU A 103 -36.34 -6.36 -0.32
CA LEU A 103 -36.88 -7.37 0.58
C LEU A 103 -36.45 -8.79 0.18
N GLY A 104 -36.38 -9.07 -1.13
CA GLY A 104 -35.79 -10.31 -1.63
C GLY A 104 -34.30 -10.43 -1.32
N LEU A 105 -33.52 -9.36 -1.49
CA LEU A 105 -32.10 -9.32 -1.14
C LEU A 105 -31.86 -9.51 0.37
N ILE A 106 -32.75 -9.00 1.22
CA ILE A 106 -32.73 -9.24 2.67
C ILE A 106 -32.85 -10.74 2.95
N GLN A 107 -33.76 -11.46 2.28
CA GLN A 107 -33.87 -12.91 2.43
C GLN A 107 -32.67 -13.67 1.84
N ILE A 108 -32.09 -13.20 0.74
CA ILE A 108 -30.84 -13.75 0.19
C ILE A 108 -29.68 -13.63 1.18
N CYS A 109 -29.64 -12.55 1.95
CA CYS A 109 -28.59 -12.32 2.94
C CYS A 109 -28.80 -13.06 4.26
N ASP A 110 -30.00 -13.61 4.48
CA ASP A 110 -30.36 -14.34 5.68
C ASP A 110 -29.93 -15.82 5.61
N VAL A 111 -28.82 -16.12 6.28
CA VAL A 111 -28.25 -17.47 6.40
C VAL A 111 -28.79 -18.24 7.61
N PHE A 112 -29.71 -17.65 8.38
CA PHE A 112 -30.24 -18.21 9.63
C PHE A 112 -31.76 -18.49 9.59
N ASP A 113 -32.39 -18.38 8.41
CA ASP A 113 -33.81 -18.64 8.20
C ASP A 113 -34.75 -17.79 9.08
N LEU A 114 -34.36 -16.55 9.33
CA LEU A 114 -35.12 -15.56 10.10
C LEU A 114 -36.14 -14.80 9.25
N VAL A 115 -35.90 -14.66 7.95
CA VAL A 115 -36.75 -13.89 7.03
C VAL A 115 -37.78 -14.82 6.40
N TRP A 116 -39.05 -14.49 6.60
CA TRP A 116 -40.21 -15.21 6.07
C TRP A 116 -40.96 -14.26 5.14
N LEU A 117 -41.12 -14.64 3.88
CA LEU A 117 -41.91 -13.88 2.91
C LEU A 117 -43.20 -14.65 2.61
N GLU A 118 -44.27 -13.92 2.31
CA GLU A 118 -45.49 -14.50 1.77
C GLU A 118 -45.17 -15.17 0.43
N LYS A 119 -45.72 -16.36 0.20
CA LYS A 119 -45.37 -17.20 -0.96
C LYS A 119 -45.52 -16.47 -2.30
N GLY A 120 -46.66 -15.83 -2.55
CA GLY A 120 -46.91 -15.10 -3.81
C GLY A 120 -45.91 -13.96 -4.01
N PHE A 121 -45.68 -13.17 -2.96
CA PHE A 121 -44.68 -12.10 -2.99
C PHE A 121 -43.27 -12.63 -3.25
N ALA A 122 -42.87 -13.74 -2.63
CA ALA A 122 -41.57 -14.36 -2.85
C ALA A 122 -41.40 -14.85 -4.30
N GLU A 123 -42.44 -15.42 -4.91
CA GLU A 123 -42.45 -15.84 -6.32
C GLU A 123 -42.29 -14.63 -7.28
N GLU A 124 -42.98 -13.53 -7.00
CA GLU A 124 -42.91 -12.28 -7.77
C GLU A 124 -41.50 -11.66 -7.70
N VAL A 125 -40.96 -11.49 -6.49
CA VAL A 125 -39.62 -10.91 -6.28
C VAL A 125 -38.52 -11.82 -6.83
N LYS A 126 -38.67 -13.15 -6.72
CA LYS A 126 -37.74 -14.11 -7.34
C LYS A 126 -37.67 -13.90 -8.84
N ALA A 127 -38.79 -13.68 -9.52
CA ALA A 127 -38.79 -13.43 -10.96
C ALA A 127 -38.02 -12.16 -11.33
N LYS A 128 -38.19 -11.07 -10.55
CA LYS A 128 -37.43 -9.81 -10.73
C LYS A 128 -35.93 -10.01 -10.48
N LEU A 129 -35.55 -10.59 -9.34
CA LEU A 129 -34.14 -10.80 -8.98
C LEU A 129 -33.43 -11.81 -9.87
N LYS A 130 -34.14 -12.81 -10.42
CA LYS A 130 -33.58 -13.74 -11.42
C LYS A 130 -33.21 -13.02 -12.72
N ALA A 131 -33.97 -12.00 -13.12
CA ALA A 131 -33.66 -11.17 -14.27
C ALA A 131 -32.55 -10.14 -13.98
N HIS A 132 -32.19 -9.95 -12.70
CA HIS A 132 -31.13 -9.04 -12.29
C HIS A 132 -29.74 -9.64 -12.58
N GLU A 133 -28.94 -8.93 -13.37
CA GLU A 133 -27.68 -9.44 -13.92
C GLU A 133 -26.62 -9.81 -12.88
N LEU A 134 -26.70 -9.25 -11.66
CA LEU A 134 -25.73 -9.43 -10.58
C LEU A 134 -26.06 -10.54 -9.56
N ILE A 135 -27.32 -10.97 -9.47
CA ILE A 135 -27.75 -11.85 -8.38
C ILE A 135 -27.52 -13.33 -8.73
N GLY A 136 -27.96 -13.72 -9.93
CA GLY A 136 -27.80 -15.08 -10.44
C GLY A 136 -28.76 -16.10 -9.81
N GLU A 137 -28.83 -17.29 -10.41
CA GLU A 137 -29.81 -18.34 -10.08
C GLU A 137 -29.57 -18.98 -8.70
N GLU A 138 -28.31 -19.15 -8.32
CA GLU A 138 -27.93 -19.76 -7.03
C GLU A 138 -28.46 -18.95 -5.84
N LYS A 139 -28.34 -17.61 -5.87
CA LYS A 139 -28.77 -16.75 -4.75
C LYS A 139 -30.28 -16.70 -4.62
N VAL A 140 -31.00 -16.59 -5.73
CA VAL A 140 -32.48 -16.50 -5.71
C VAL A 140 -33.15 -17.83 -5.32
N ALA A 141 -32.43 -18.94 -5.29
CA ALA A 141 -32.98 -20.25 -4.92
C ALA A 141 -33.53 -20.26 -3.48
N VAL A 142 -33.00 -19.44 -2.57
CA VAL A 142 -33.50 -19.35 -1.19
C VAL A 142 -34.97 -18.90 -1.13
N LEU A 143 -35.45 -18.14 -2.13
CA LEU A 143 -36.83 -17.64 -2.17
C LEU A 143 -37.86 -18.78 -2.36
N ASP A 144 -37.44 -19.95 -2.86
CA ASP A 144 -38.31 -21.13 -3.01
C ASP A 144 -38.72 -21.77 -1.68
N LYS A 145 -38.05 -21.39 -0.56
CA LYS A 145 -38.36 -21.93 0.76
C LYS A 145 -39.70 -21.39 1.30
N ASN A 146 -40.16 -20.25 0.81
CA ASN A 146 -41.38 -19.59 1.29
C ASN A 146 -42.62 -20.35 0.81
N LYS A 147 -43.41 -20.87 1.76
CA LYS A 147 -44.63 -21.64 1.49
C LYS A 147 -45.85 -21.06 2.18
N ASP A 148 -45.63 -20.11 3.08
CA ASP A 148 -46.62 -19.58 4.01
C ASP A 148 -47.44 -18.46 3.38
N GLY A 149 -48.72 -18.39 3.78
CA GLY A 149 -49.65 -17.35 3.36
C GLY A 149 -49.63 -16.15 4.31
N VAL A 150 -50.40 -15.11 3.97
CA VAL A 150 -50.49 -13.88 4.78
C VAL A 150 -50.97 -14.13 6.21
N GLU A 151 -51.82 -15.14 6.44
CA GLU A 151 -52.30 -15.50 7.77
C GLU A 151 -51.19 -16.04 8.68
N ASP A 152 -50.23 -16.77 8.12
CA ASP A 152 -49.07 -17.27 8.85
C ASP A 152 -48.09 -16.14 9.17
N ILE A 153 -47.86 -15.22 8.23
CA ILE A 153 -47.05 -14.02 8.46
C ILE A 153 -47.68 -13.15 9.55
N MET A 154 -49.00 -12.96 9.52
CA MET A 154 -49.73 -12.23 10.57
C MET A 154 -49.59 -12.92 11.93
N ARG A 155 -49.64 -14.26 11.99
CA ARG A 155 -49.38 -15.02 13.23
C ARG A 155 -47.98 -14.74 13.77
N LEU A 156 -46.95 -14.72 12.93
CA LEU A 156 -45.57 -14.43 13.34
C LEU A 156 -45.46 -13.02 13.96
N ALA A 157 -46.04 -12.02 13.31
CA ALA A 157 -46.00 -10.63 13.78
C ALA A 157 -46.76 -10.45 15.11
N GLU A 158 -47.98 -10.98 15.21
CA GLU A 158 -48.84 -10.74 16.38
C GLU A 158 -48.51 -11.62 17.59
N LYS A 159 -48.09 -12.87 17.37
CA LYS A 159 -47.94 -13.87 18.45
C LYS A 159 -46.50 -14.24 18.76
N GLU A 160 -45.58 -14.07 17.81
CA GLU A 160 -44.19 -14.52 17.94
C GLU A 160 -43.18 -13.37 18.00
N GLN A 161 -43.65 -12.12 18.15
CA GLN A 161 -42.81 -10.93 18.25
C GLN A 161 -41.85 -10.75 17.06
N ALA A 162 -42.28 -11.18 15.87
CA ALA A 162 -41.56 -10.93 14.63
C ALA A 162 -41.80 -9.48 14.15
N GLU A 163 -40.81 -8.92 13.46
CA GLU A 163 -40.91 -7.58 12.88
C GLU A 163 -41.59 -7.68 11.50
N PRO A 164 -42.78 -7.07 11.30
CA PRO A 164 -43.52 -7.20 10.05
C PRO A 164 -42.87 -6.41 8.90
N LEU A 165 -42.93 -6.97 7.70
CA LEU A 165 -42.43 -6.37 6.45
C LEU A 165 -43.60 -5.99 5.56
N TYR A 166 -43.55 -4.77 5.02
CA TYR A 166 -44.61 -4.22 4.18
C TYR A 166 -44.09 -3.84 2.80
N HIS A 167 -44.95 -4.00 1.79
CA HIS A 167 -44.73 -3.48 0.45
C HIS A 167 -46.06 -3.04 -0.17
N GLY A 168 -46.14 -1.79 -0.62
CA GLY A 168 -47.36 -1.22 -1.18
C GLY A 168 -48.52 -1.22 -0.17
N GLY A 169 -48.22 -0.97 1.11
CA GLY A 169 -49.18 -1.00 2.22
C GLY A 169 -49.70 -2.39 2.60
N LYS A 170 -49.19 -3.47 2.00
CA LYS A 170 -49.59 -4.86 2.30
C LYS A 170 -48.53 -5.55 3.15
N LEU A 171 -48.96 -6.40 4.08
CA LEU A 171 -48.08 -7.29 4.83
C LEU A 171 -47.55 -8.39 3.87
N VAL A 172 -46.24 -8.40 3.64
CA VAL A 172 -45.59 -9.30 2.66
C VAL A 172 -44.53 -10.23 3.28
N GLY A 173 -44.22 -10.04 4.56
CA GLY A 173 -43.28 -10.90 5.26
C GLY A 173 -43.08 -10.51 6.72
N ALA A 174 -42.17 -11.19 7.38
CA ALA A 174 -41.73 -10.87 8.73
C ALA A 174 -40.28 -11.33 8.96
N VAL A 175 -39.57 -10.65 9.86
CA VAL A 175 -38.26 -11.07 10.38
C VAL A 175 -38.42 -11.57 11.79
N LYS A 176 -37.98 -12.80 12.06
CA LYS A 176 -38.01 -13.39 13.40
C LYS A 176 -36.82 -12.90 14.23
N ARG A 177 -37.00 -12.92 15.55
CA ARG A 177 -35.88 -12.79 16.49
C ARG A 177 -34.92 -13.98 16.34
N ALA A 178 -33.62 -13.74 16.48
CA ALA A 178 -32.60 -14.78 16.49
C ALA A 178 -32.40 -15.39 17.88
N HIS A 179 -32.97 -14.77 18.92
CA HIS A 179 -32.95 -15.29 20.28
C HIS A 179 -34.17 -14.82 21.10
N ASP A 180 -34.61 -15.61 22.08
CA ASP A 180 -35.87 -15.36 22.80
C ASP A 180 -35.82 -14.18 23.77
N VAL A 181 -34.65 -13.89 24.35
CA VAL A 181 -34.50 -12.88 25.41
C VAL A 181 -33.36 -11.88 25.16
N ASP A 182 -32.57 -12.07 24.10
CA ASP A 182 -31.45 -11.17 23.82
C ASP A 182 -31.95 -9.98 23.01
N ALA A 183 -31.88 -8.78 23.60
CA ALA A 183 -32.31 -7.56 22.96
C ALA A 183 -31.53 -7.24 21.67
N ASN A 184 -30.26 -7.62 21.59
CA ASN A 184 -29.43 -7.42 20.40
C ASN A 184 -29.69 -8.44 19.29
N LEU A 185 -30.43 -9.51 19.60
CA LEU A 185 -30.89 -10.50 18.63
C LEU A 185 -32.43 -10.49 18.51
N SER A 186 -33.04 -9.37 18.89
CA SER A 186 -34.47 -9.12 18.69
C SER A 186 -34.80 -9.00 17.20
N ALA A 187 -36.06 -9.22 16.83
CA ALA A 187 -36.52 -9.12 15.44
C ALA A 187 -36.19 -7.77 14.79
N HIS A 188 -36.36 -6.68 15.56
CA HIS A 188 -36.01 -5.32 15.15
C HIS A 188 -34.53 -5.19 14.80
N VAL A 189 -33.62 -5.60 15.69
CA VAL A 189 -32.17 -5.50 15.44
C VAL A 189 -31.73 -6.43 14.31
N MET A 190 -32.34 -7.62 14.19
CA MET A 190 -32.07 -8.53 13.08
C MET A 190 -32.50 -7.92 11.74
N LEU A 191 -33.64 -7.23 11.68
CA LEU A 191 -34.04 -6.51 10.47
C LEU A 191 -33.03 -5.42 10.11
N GLU A 192 -32.60 -4.57 11.06
CA GLU A 192 -31.63 -3.50 10.81
C GLU A 192 -30.28 -4.05 10.29
N ASN A 193 -29.79 -5.12 10.92
CA ASN A 193 -28.58 -5.82 10.49
C ASN A 193 -28.73 -6.40 9.08
N LEU A 194 -29.87 -7.01 8.75
CA LEU A 194 -30.10 -7.61 7.43
C LEU A 194 -30.26 -6.57 6.33
N VAL A 195 -30.92 -5.44 6.60
CA VAL A 195 -31.04 -4.29 5.67
C VAL A 195 -29.66 -3.73 5.34
N THR A 196 -28.83 -3.58 6.37
CA THR A 196 -27.44 -3.11 6.26
C THR A 196 -26.60 -4.11 5.44
N LYS A 197 -26.69 -5.40 5.75
CA LYS A 197 -25.99 -6.45 4.99
C LYS A 197 -26.44 -6.48 3.53
N ALA A 198 -27.74 -6.44 3.26
CA ALA A 198 -28.30 -6.54 1.90
C ALA A 198 -27.86 -5.37 1.00
N SER A 199 -27.91 -4.14 1.51
CA SER A 199 -27.45 -2.96 0.75
C SER A 199 -25.93 -2.93 0.57
N GLY A 200 -25.16 -3.42 1.56
CA GLY A 200 -23.72 -3.64 1.43
C GLY A 200 -23.37 -4.69 0.37
N VAL A 201 -24.07 -5.82 0.37
CA VAL A 201 -23.92 -6.90 -0.64
C VAL A 201 -24.18 -6.38 -2.04
N LEU A 202 -25.27 -5.64 -2.26
CA LEU A 202 -25.59 -5.05 -3.55
C LEU A 202 -24.47 -4.09 -4.03
N SER A 203 -23.91 -3.31 -3.11
CA SER A 203 -22.81 -2.38 -3.40
C SER A 203 -21.53 -3.12 -3.79
N ILE A 204 -21.18 -4.21 -3.11
CA ILE A 204 -20.01 -5.03 -3.44
C ILE A 204 -20.21 -5.73 -4.79
N LEU A 205 -21.39 -6.27 -5.09
CA LEU A 205 -21.68 -6.89 -6.39
C LEU A 205 -21.50 -5.87 -7.53
N ASN A 206 -22.00 -4.64 -7.34
CA ASN A 206 -21.80 -3.55 -8.28
C ASN A 206 -20.32 -3.19 -8.43
N LEU A 207 -19.55 -3.09 -7.32
CA LEU A 207 -18.12 -2.81 -7.36
C LEU A 207 -17.34 -3.88 -8.14
N VAL A 208 -17.61 -5.16 -7.90
CA VAL A 208 -16.96 -6.28 -8.62
C VAL A 208 -17.17 -6.11 -10.12
N LYS A 209 -18.39 -5.80 -10.54
CA LYS A 209 -18.74 -5.55 -11.94
C LYS A 209 -18.04 -4.30 -12.50
N THR A 210 -18.16 -3.16 -11.83
CA THR A 210 -17.65 -1.87 -12.33
C THR A 210 -16.13 -1.79 -12.33
N ALA A 211 -15.47 -2.42 -11.36
CA ALA A 211 -14.00 -2.49 -11.30
C ALA A 211 -13.40 -3.60 -12.18
N GLY A 212 -14.22 -4.53 -12.68
CA GLY A 212 -13.76 -5.66 -13.50
C GLY A 212 -12.79 -6.58 -12.76
N ILE A 213 -12.90 -6.67 -11.43
CA ILE A 213 -12.06 -7.52 -10.59
C ILE A 213 -12.69 -8.90 -10.46
N ARG A 214 -11.88 -9.97 -10.41
CA ARG A 214 -12.42 -11.31 -10.12
C ARG A 214 -12.74 -11.39 -8.63
N PRO A 215 -13.91 -11.93 -8.20
CA PRO A 215 -14.24 -12.07 -6.78
C PRO A 215 -13.14 -12.71 -5.92
N SER A 216 -12.46 -13.72 -6.48
CA SER A 216 -11.36 -14.44 -5.81
C SER A 216 -10.07 -13.63 -5.66
N GLU A 217 -9.94 -12.47 -6.30
CA GLU A 217 -8.77 -11.58 -6.17
C GLU A 217 -8.88 -10.63 -4.98
N VAL A 218 -10.05 -10.51 -4.35
CA VAL A 218 -10.23 -9.73 -3.12
C VAL A 218 -9.79 -10.59 -1.94
N GLU A 219 -8.85 -10.07 -1.15
CA GLU A 219 -8.23 -10.79 -0.02
C GLU A 219 -8.71 -10.26 1.33
N TYR A 220 -9.28 -9.06 1.36
CA TYR A 220 -9.79 -8.47 2.58
C TYR A 220 -10.98 -7.54 2.33
N VAL A 221 -11.94 -7.53 3.26
CA VAL A 221 -13.07 -6.59 3.28
C VAL A 221 -13.06 -5.81 4.58
N ILE A 222 -13.22 -4.49 4.50
CA ILE A 222 -13.48 -3.65 5.66
C ILE A 222 -14.89 -3.08 5.53
N ASP A 223 -15.77 -3.47 6.44
CA ASP A 223 -17.08 -2.84 6.55
C ASP A 223 -16.98 -1.57 7.41
N CYS A 224 -17.70 -0.52 7.02
CA CYS A 224 -17.73 0.74 7.75
C CYS A 224 -19.13 1.34 7.92
N CYS A 225 -20.17 0.51 8.00
CA CYS A 225 -21.51 0.97 8.35
C CYS A 225 -21.57 1.45 9.81
N GLU A 226 -22.72 1.98 10.23
CA GLU A 226 -22.95 2.41 11.62
C GLU A 226 -23.46 1.30 12.53
N GLU A 227 -23.93 0.19 11.97
CA GLU A 227 -24.46 -0.94 12.72
C GLU A 227 -23.39 -1.80 13.38
N ALA A 228 -23.71 -2.36 14.54
CA ALA A 228 -22.86 -3.27 15.29
C ALA A 228 -23.59 -4.58 15.54
N CYS A 229 -23.25 -5.63 14.79
CA CYS A 229 -23.89 -6.94 14.95
C CYS A 229 -23.17 -7.77 16.02
N GLY A 230 -23.93 -8.67 16.66
CA GLY A 230 -23.46 -9.50 17.78
C GLY A 230 -24.49 -9.59 18.89
N ASP A 231 -24.37 -10.60 19.75
CA ASP A 231 -25.28 -10.82 20.86
C ASP A 231 -24.99 -9.86 22.05
N MET A 232 -25.67 -10.05 23.18
CA MET A 232 -25.48 -9.25 24.40
C MET A 232 -24.05 -9.25 24.96
N ASN A 233 -23.27 -10.31 24.72
CA ASN A 233 -21.92 -10.53 25.22
C ASN A 233 -20.83 -9.98 24.29
N GLN A 234 -21.09 -9.92 22.97
CA GLN A 234 -20.12 -9.44 21.97
C GLN A 234 -20.70 -8.47 20.94
N ARG A 235 -21.28 -7.37 21.41
CA ARG A 235 -21.79 -6.29 20.54
C ARG A 235 -20.69 -5.73 19.63
N GLY A 236 -20.89 -5.77 18.33
CA GLY A 236 -19.88 -5.36 17.34
C GLY A 236 -18.74 -6.36 17.15
N GLY A 237 -18.81 -7.54 17.78
CA GLY A 237 -17.91 -8.66 17.51
C GLY A 237 -18.37 -9.53 16.34
N GLY A 238 -19.65 -9.39 15.92
CA GLY A 238 -20.11 -9.89 14.63
C GLY A 238 -19.51 -9.06 13.50
N ASN A 239 -19.23 -9.70 12.38
CA ASN A 239 -18.41 -9.13 11.30
C ASN A 239 -19.24 -8.96 10.03
N PHE A 240 -19.72 -7.75 9.76
CA PHE A 240 -20.48 -7.42 8.55
C PHE A 240 -19.64 -7.60 7.30
N ALA A 241 -18.35 -7.26 7.36
CA ALA A 241 -17.46 -7.38 6.21
C ALA A 241 -17.43 -8.82 5.67
N LYS A 242 -17.24 -9.79 6.58
CA LYS A 242 -17.21 -11.22 6.24
C LYS A 242 -18.59 -11.75 5.88
N ALA A 243 -19.63 -11.31 6.57
CA ALA A 243 -21.00 -11.69 6.25
C ALA A 243 -21.40 -11.25 4.83
N ALA A 244 -20.99 -10.06 4.39
CA ALA A 244 -21.23 -9.58 3.03
C ALA A 244 -20.29 -10.26 2.00
N ALA A 245 -19.03 -10.49 2.34
CA ALA A 245 -18.06 -11.21 1.51
C ALA A 245 -18.53 -12.63 1.13
N GLU A 246 -19.14 -13.34 2.08
CA GLU A 246 -19.74 -14.66 1.87
C GLU A 246 -20.78 -14.65 0.76
N ILE A 247 -21.79 -13.77 0.86
CA ILE A 247 -22.89 -13.70 -0.12
C ILE A 247 -22.41 -13.22 -1.49
N THR A 248 -21.36 -12.40 -1.51
CA THR A 248 -20.81 -11.81 -2.75
C THR A 248 -19.80 -12.72 -3.45
N GLY A 249 -19.43 -13.87 -2.84
CA GLY A 249 -18.52 -14.85 -3.44
C GLY A 249 -17.05 -14.44 -3.37
N LEU A 250 -16.67 -13.54 -2.46
CA LEU A 250 -15.28 -13.14 -2.21
C LEU A 250 -14.56 -14.23 -1.38
N THR A 251 -14.43 -15.41 -1.98
CA THR A 251 -14.05 -16.67 -1.30
C THR A 251 -12.68 -16.65 -0.61
N ASN A 252 -11.76 -15.81 -1.09
CA ASN A 252 -10.42 -15.65 -0.51
C ASN A 252 -10.34 -14.52 0.52
N ALA A 253 -11.43 -13.78 0.72
CA ALA A 253 -11.42 -12.61 1.59
C ALA A 253 -11.57 -12.98 3.07
N SER A 254 -10.69 -12.43 3.90
CA SER A 254 -11.00 -12.20 5.32
C SER A 254 -11.69 -10.83 5.47
N GLY A 255 -12.01 -10.41 6.69
CA GLY A 255 -12.54 -9.07 6.89
C GLY A 255 -12.64 -8.63 8.34
N SER A 256 -12.90 -7.35 8.52
CA SER A 256 -13.12 -6.70 9.83
C SER A 256 -13.98 -5.46 9.69
N ASP A 257 -14.61 -5.05 10.78
CA ASP A 257 -15.46 -3.86 10.80
C ASP A 257 -14.70 -2.66 11.38
N THR A 258 -14.88 -1.48 10.81
CA THR A 258 -14.37 -0.20 11.31
C THR A 258 -15.54 0.72 11.62
N ARG A 259 -15.60 1.28 12.84
CA ARG A 259 -16.70 2.13 13.29
C ARG A 259 -16.20 3.48 13.74
N GLY A 260 -16.90 4.54 13.34
CA GLY A 260 -16.52 5.93 13.64
C GLY A 260 -17.62 6.93 13.25
N PHE A 261 -18.89 6.51 13.26
CA PHE A 261 -20.01 7.29 12.73
C PHE A 261 -19.71 7.77 11.29
N CYS A 262 -20.06 9.01 10.93
CA CYS A 262 -19.70 9.62 9.65
C CYS A 262 -18.20 9.64 9.31
N ALA A 263 -17.28 9.47 10.28
CA ALA A 263 -15.85 9.35 10.01
C ALA A 263 -15.41 7.91 9.64
N GLY A 264 -16.22 6.90 9.96
CA GLY A 264 -15.92 5.48 9.76
C GLY A 264 -15.41 5.13 8.36
N PRO A 265 -16.04 5.61 7.28
CA PRO A 265 -15.57 5.35 5.91
C PRO A 265 -14.16 5.83 5.61
N VAL A 266 -13.78 7.02 6.10
CA VAL A 266 -12.45 7.59 5.83
C VAL A 266 -11.38 6.87 6.66
N HIS A 267 -11.71 6.42 7.88
CA HIS A 267 -10.88 5.49 8.64
C HIS A 267 -10.68 4.17 7.89
N ALA A 268 -11.75 3.57 7.39
CA ALA A 268 -11.70 2.29 6.69
C ALA A 268 -10.86 2.36 5.40
N LEU A 269 -10.98 3.45 4.64
CA LEU A 269 -10.15 3.71 3.45
C LEU A 269 -8.66 3.88 3.80
N LEU A 270 -8.34 4.60 4.87
CA LEU A 270 -6.96 4.74 5.34
C LEU A 270 -6.40 3.40 5.83
N ASN A 271 -7.20 2.60 6.54
CA ASN A 271 -6.82 1.26 6.97
C ASN A 271 -6.56 0.36 5.76
N ALA A 272 -7.45 0.35 4.77
CA ALA A 272 -7.28 -0.39 3.52
C ALA A 272 -6.02 0.03 2.76
N ALA A 273 -5.82 1.34 2.57
CA ALA A 273 -4.63 1.87 1.90
C ALA A 273 -3.34 1.52 2.65
N SER A 274 -3.37 1.48 3.98
CA SER A 274 -2.23 1.08 4.81
C SER A 274 -1.93 -0.41 4.69
N LEU A 275 -2.96 -1.27 4.71
CA LEU A 275 -2.80 -2.72 4.51
C LEU A 275 -2.21 -3.05 3.14
N VAL A 276 -2.70 -2.37 2.09
CA VAL A 276 -2.19 -2.54 0.73
C VAL A 276 -0.76 -2.03 0.61
N LYS A 277 -0.49 -0.82 1.10
CA LYS A 277 0.86 -0.24 1.07
C LYS A 277 1.88 -1.08 1.85
N ALA A 278 1.46 -1.74 2.92
CA ALA A 278 2.31 -2.65 3.69
C ALA A 278 2.58 -3.99 2.97
N GLY A 279 1.88 -4.29 1.87
CA GLY A 279 1.96 -5.57 1.17
C GLY A 279 1.23 -6.71 1.89
N THR A 280 0.38 -6.41 2.88
CA THR A 280 -0.40 -7.41 3.62
C THR A 280 -1.47 -8.04 2.72
N PHE A 281 -2.13 -7.21 1.90
CA PHE A 281 -3.15 -7.63 0.93
C PHE A 281 -3.00 -6.79 -0.34
N LYS A 282 -3.29 -7.36 -1.51
CA LYS A 282 -3.23 -6.67 -2.79
C LYS A 282 -4.50 -5.93 -3.13
N ASN A 283 -5.65 -6.51 -2.80
CA ASN A 283 -6.96 -5.93 -3.05
C ASN A 283 -7.81 -5.96 -1.79
N VAL A 284 -8.18 -4.77 -1.32
CA VAL A 284 -9.03 -4.58 -0.15
C VAL A 284 -10.29 -3.84 -0.57
N VAL A 285 -11.45 -4.42 -0.28
CA VAL A 285 -12.74 -3.76 -0.49
C VAL A 285 -13.13 -3.03 0.80
N VAL A 286 -13.47 -1.75 0.70
CA VAL A 286 -14.13 -0.99 1.77
C VAL A 286 -15.60 -0.84 1.39
N ALA A 287 -16.52 -1.29 2.24
CA ALA A 287 -17.95 -1.26 1.93
C ALA A 287 -18.80 -0.82 3.12
N ALA A 288 -19.99 -0.31 2.85
CA ALA A 288 -21.00 -0.09 3.88
C ALA A 288 -22.40 -0.12 3.26
N GLY A 289 -23.35 -0.69 4.00
CA GLY A 289 -24.78 -0.58 3.73
C GLY A 289 -25.48 0.38 4.68
N GLY A 290 -26.66 0.84 4.27
CA GLY A 290 -27.48 1.80 5.00
C GLY A 290 -28.35 1.13 6.06
N CYS A 291 -28.85 1.94 7.00
CA CYS A 291 -29.69 1.50 8.10
C CYS A 291 -31.13 2.01 7.94
N SER A 292 -32.11 1.16 8.28
CA SER A 292 -33.53 1.53 8.29
C SER A 292 -33.88 2.58 9.34
N ALA A 293 -33.13 2.67 10.45
CA ALA A 293 -33.37 3.63 11.52
C ALA A 293 -33.35 5.09 11.05
N LYS A 294 -32.58 5.38 9.98
CA LYS A 294 -32.38 6.72 9.41
C LYS A 294 -33.43 7.09 8.36
N LEU A 295 -34.30 6.17 7.97
CA LEU A 295 -35.37 6.47 7.04
C LEU A 295 -36.34 7.50 7.65
N GLY A 296 -36.61 8.56 6.89
CA GLY A 296 -37.47 9.66 7.29
C GLY A 296 -37.07 10.36 8.58
N MET A 297 -35.79 10.38 8.95
CA MET A 297 -35.29 10.98 10.18
C MET A 297 -35.76 12.44 10.36
N ASN A 298 -35.75 13.23 9.29
CA ASN A 298 -36.22 14.62 9.22
C ASN A 298 -37.68 14.75 8.70
N GLY A 299 -38.43 13.65 8.66
CA GLY A 299 -39.74 13.60 8.03
C GLY A 299 -40.77 14.58 8.59
N LYS A 300 -40.70 14.90 9.90
CA LYS A 300 -41.57 15.91 10.53
C LYS A 300 -41.43 17.29 9.87
N ASP A 301 -40.20 17.70 9.56
CA ASP A 301 -39.94 19.00 8.92
C ASP A 301 -40.33 18.98 7.45
N HIS A 302 -40.15 17.85 6.74
CA HIS A 302 -40.60 17.69 5.36
C HIS A 302 -42.13 17.79 5.25
N VAL A 303 -42.88 17.02 6.04
CA VAL A 303 -44.35 17.04 6.04
C VAL A 303 -44.88 18.43 6.38
N LYS A 304 -44.36 19.05 7.45
CA LYS A 304 -44.74 20.42 7.86
C LYS A 304 -44.55 21.46 6.75
N LYS A 305 -43.62 21.22 5.82
CA LYS A 305 -43.29 22.13 4.71
C LYS A 305 -43.94 21.71 3.39
N GLY A 306 -44.79 20.68 3.36
CA GLY A 306 -45.41 20.20 2.13
C GLY A 306 -44.45 19.44 1.21
N MET A 307 -43.29 19.00 1.72
CA MET A 307 -42.23 18.36 0.93
C MET A 307 -42.38 16.84 0.92
N PRO A 308 -41.96 16.15 -0.16
CA PRO A 308 -41.82 14.70 -0.12
C PRO A 308 -40.78 14.28 0.94
N ILE A 309 -40.89 13.05 1.44
CA ILE A 309 -39.84 12.44 2.26
C ILE A 309 -38.67 12.06 1.37
N LEU A 310 -37.52 12.70 1.58
CA LEU A 310 -36.32 12.47 0.77
C LEU A 310 -35.36 11.45 1.37
N GLU A 311 -35.53 11.11 2.64
CA GLU A 311 -34.79 10.05 3.35
C GLU A 311 -35.54 8.72 3.25
N ASP A 312 -35.92 8.35 2.04
CA ASP A 312 -36.72 7.17 1.69
C ASP A 312 -35.92 6.12 0.91
N THR A 313 -34.59 6.21 0.98
CA THR A 313 -33.67 5.25 0.35
C THR A 313 -32.70 4.68 1.38
N ILE A 314 -32.44 3.36 1.26
CA ILE A 314 -31.30 2.71 1.88
C ILE A 314 -30.13 2.82 0.91
N ALA A 315 -29.10 3.56 1.30
CA ALA A 315 -27.94 3.80 0.47
C ALA A 315 -26.77 2.90 0.87
N GLY A 316 -25.97 2.48 -0.09
CA GLY A 316 -24.74 1.73 0.16
C GLY A 316 -23.62 2.16 -0.77
N PHE A 317 -22.38 1.86 -0.39
CA PHE A 317 -21.22 2.04 -1.25
C PHE A 317 -20.22 0.92 -1.07
N ALA A 318 -19.37 0.73 -2.08
CA ALA A 318 -18.18 -0.09 -1.99
C ALA A 318 -17.04 0.53 -2.80
N VAL A 319 -15.80 0.41 -2.31
CA VAL A 319 -14.59 0.98 -2.91
C VAL A 319 -13.50 -0.07 -2.94
N LEU A 320 -12.84 -0.21 -4.09
CA LEU A 320 -11.71 -1.12 -4.27
C LEU A 320 -10.40 -0.35 -4.12
N ILE A 321 -9.62 -0.72 -3.11
CA ILE A 321 -8.26 -0.24 -2.89
C ILE A 321 -7.28 -1.34 -3.30
N SER A 322 -6.35 -1.00 -4.18
CA SER A 322 -5.43 -1.99 -4.77
C SER A 322 -3.98 -1.53 -4.75
N GLU A 323 -3.05 -2.47 -4.97
CA GLU A 323 -1.67 -2.15 -5.35
C GLU A 323 -1.64 -1.16 -6.51
N ASN A 324 -0.60 -0.34 -6.55
CA ASN A 324 -0.45 0.69 -7.56
C ASN A 324 -0.39 0.10 -8.97
N ASP A 325 -1.35 0.48 -9.81
CA ASP A 325 -1.47 0.05 -11.20
C ASP A 325 -0.91 1.07 -12.20
N GLY A 326 -0.29 2.15 -11.72
CA GLY A 326 0.25 3.24 -12.55
C GLY A 326 -0.79 4.14 -13.22
N VAL A 327 -2.09 3.87 -13.04
CA VAL A 327 -3.20 4.57 -13.72
C VAL A 327 -4.14 5.21 -12.70
N SER A 328 -4.62 4.43 -11.75
CA SER A 328 -5.61 4.84 -10.76
C SER A 328 -4.99 5.81 -9.74
N PRO A 329 -5.77 6.78 -9.22
CA PRO A 329 -5.27 7.80 -8.30
C PRO A 329 -4.62 7.19 -7.05
N GLN A 330 -3.48 7.73 -6.65
CA GLN A 330 -2.74 7.30 -5.47
C GLN A 330 -3.38 7.88 -4.20
N ILE A 331 -3.49 7.07 -3.15
CA ILE A 331 -3.92 7.48 -1.82
C ILE A 331 -2.68 7.86 -1.02
N ARG A 332 -2.52 9.16 -0.75
CA ARG A 332 -1.34 9.72 -0.06
C ARG A 332 -1.42 9.50 1.44
N THR A 333 -1.03 8.30 1.89
CA THR A 333 -0.99 7.92 3.32
C THR A 333 0.04 8.71 4.14
N ASP A 334 0.79 9.61 3.52
CA ASP A 334 1.69 10.58 4.16
C ASP A 334 1.08 11.98 4.33
N ILE A 335 -0.02 12.28 3.63
CA ILE A 335 -0.78 13.53 3.77
C ILE A 335 -2.11 13.20 4.46
N VAL A 336 -2.02 12.94 5.76
CA VAL A 336 -3.15 12.47 6.59
C VAL A 336 -3.40 13.44 7.74
N GLY A 337 -4.61 14.00 7.77
CA GLY A 337 -5.11 14.76 8.90
C GLY A 337 -5.77 13.86 9.93
N LYS A 338 -5.67 14.23 11.20
CA LYS A 338 -6.30 13.48 12.29
C LYS A 338 -6.78 14.42 13.38
N HIS A 339 -8.01 14.23 13.82
CA HIS A 339 -8.51 14.84 15.03
C HIS A 339 -7.97 14.04 16.23
N SER A 340 -7.19 14.68 17.08
CA SER A 340 -6.62 14.04 18.26
C SER A 340 -7.47 14.34 19.50
N VAL A 341 -7.36 13.49 20.52
CA VAL A 341 -8.02 13.72 21.82
C VAL A 341 -7.71 15.12 22.38
N GLY A 342 -6.50 15.63 22.12
CA GLY A 342 -6.06 16.97 22.56
C GLY A 342 -6.44 18.13 21.64
N THR A 343 -7.01 17.88 20.45
CA THR A 343 -7.35 18.93 19.47
C THR A 343 -8.46 19.86 19.96
N GLY A 344 -9.31 19.40 20.89
CA GLY A 344 -10.50 20.13 21.33
C GLY A 344 -11.69 19.94 20.39
N ALA A 345 -12.81 20.60 20.68
CA ALA A 345 -14.08 20.39 19.98
C ALA A 345 -14.54 21.59 19.14
N SER A 346 -13.74 22.66 19.04
CA SER A 346 -14.14 23.83 18.25
C SER A 346 -14.07 23.51 16.74
N PRO A 347 -15.03 23.97 15.92
CA PRO A 347 -14.99 23.72 14.47
C PRO A 347 -13.70 24.18 13.80
N GLN A 348 -13.07 25.26 14.28
CA GLN A 348 -11.80 25.74 13.73
C GLN A 348 -10.65 24.76 14.01
N ASP A 349 -10.56 24.23 15.24
CA ASP A 349 -9.50 23.30 15.61
C ASP A 349 -9.65 21.97 14.88
N VAL A 350 -10.89 21.47 14.76
CA VAL A 350 -11.18 20.25 14.01
C VAL A 350 -10.78 20.41 12.54
N ILE A 351 -11.24 21.47 11.86
CA ILE A 351 -10.88 21.67 10.45
C ILE A 351 -9.38 21.96 10.28
N SER A 352 -8.73 22.64 11.23
CA SER A 352 -7.27 22.84 11.20
C SER A 352 -6.53 21.51 11.21
N ALA A 353 -6.86 20.62 12.16
CA ALA A 353 -6.22 19.32 12.31
C ALA A 353 -6.49 18.37 11.14
N LEU A 354 -7.67 18.48 10.53
CA LEU A 354 -8.06 17.67 9.38
C LEU A 354 -7.58 18.25 8.04
N VAL A 355 -7.34 19.55 7.90
CA VAL A 355 -7.09 20.16 6.60
C VAL A 355 -5.76 20.89 6.55
N THR A 356 -5.57 21.94 7.35
CA THR A 356 -4.40 22.81 7.18
C THR A 356 -3.12 22.17 7.71
N GLU A 357 -3.17 21.50 8.87
CA GLU A 357 -1.99 20.84 9.46
C GLU A 357 -1.36 19.74 8.57
N PRO A 358 -2.12 18.80 7.97
CA PRO A 358 -1.52 17.80 7.08
C PRO A 358 -0.98 18.42 5.78
N LEU A 359 -1.62 19.48 5.26
CA LEU A 359 -1.11 20.19 4.08
C LEU A 359 0.18 20.94 4.40
N ASP A 360 0.26 21.61 5.55
CA ASP A 360 1.48 22.28 6.04
C ASP A 360 2.65 21.30 6.14
N LYS A 361 2.43 20.11 6.72
CA LYS A 361 3.44 19.05 6.80
C LYS A 361 3.93 18.57 5.43
N ALA A 362 3.05 18.60 4.43
CA ALA A 362 3.37 18.25 3.05
C ALA A 362 3.94 19.43 2.24
N GLY A 363 4.05 20.63 2.82
CA GLY A 363 4.47 21.84 2.11
C GLY A 363 3.45 22.33 1.08
N MET A 364 2.17 22.02 1.27
CA MET A 364 1.06 22.35 0.36
C MET A 364 0.17 23.46 0.92
N LYS A 365 -0.44 24.23 0.01
CA LYS A 365 -1.43 25.25 0.32
C LYS A 365 -2.84 24.75 0.02
N LEU A 366 -3.86 25.46 0.53
CA LEU A 366 -5.25 25.11 0.24
C LEU A 366 -5.58 25.10 -1.26
N LYS A 367 -4.98 26.02 -2.03
CA LYS A 367 -5.18 26.12 -3.49
C LYS A 367 -4.50 24.99 -4.28
N ASP A 368 -3.64 24.18 -3.66
CA ASP A 368 -2.99 23.03 -4.33
C ASP A 368 -3.89 21.78 -4.36
N ILE A 369 -5.02 21.82 -3.66
CA ILE A 369 -6.09 20.81 -3.66
C ILE A 369 -7.20 21.31 -4.57
N ASP A 370 -7.53 20.57 -5.63
CA ASP A 370 -8.54 21.00 -6.60
C ASP A 370 -9.95 20.91 -6.03
N LYS A 371 -10.27 19.84 -5.28
CA LYS A 371 -11.56 19.66 -4.62
C LYS A 371 -11.42 19.16 -3.19
N PHE A 372 -12.25 19.66 -2.29
CA PHE A 372 -12.44 19.12 -0.95
C PHE A 372 -13.76 18.35 -0.90
N SER A 373 -13.75 17.15 -0.33
CA SER A 373 -14.94 16.32 -0.12
C SER A 373 -15.13 16.08 1.39
N PRO A 374 -15.83 16.99 2.09
CA PRO A 374 -16.21 16.84 3.50
C PRO A 374 -17.54 16.09 3.58
N GLU A 375 -18.42 16.44 4.53
CA GLU A 375 -19.75 15.83 4.56
C GLU A 375 -20.61 16.27 3.36
N MET A 376 -20.91 15.35 2.44
CA MET A 376 -21.59 15.60 1.16
C MET A 376 -23.12 15.51 1.26
N GLN A 377 -23.67 15.91 2.42
CA GLN A 377 -25.11 15.84 2.69
C GLN A 377 -25.92 16.67 1.70
N ASN A 378 -27.02 16.10 1.22
CA ASN A 378 -27.95 16.74 0.30
C ASN A 378 -28.69 17.95 0.95
N PRO A 379 -28.51 19.18 0.42
CA PRO A 379 -29.18 20.37 0.93
C PRO A 379 -30.70 20.37 0.87
N ASP A 380 -31.33 19.60 -0.03
CA ASP A 380 -32.79 19.44 -0.03
C ASP A 380 -33.28 18.75 1.25
N ILE A 381 -32.44 17.94 1.90
CA ILE A 381 -32.76 17.25 3.16
C ILE A 381 -32.40 18.15 4.35
N THR A 382 -31.20 18.72 4.34
CA THR A 382 -30.64 19.39 5.53
C THR A 382 -31.13 20.82 5.73
N LYS A 383 -31.40 21.60 4.66
CA LYS A 383 -31.91 22.98 4.79
C LYS A 383 -33.31 23.01 5.42
N PRO A 384 -34.26 22.16 4.99
CA PRO A 384 -35.57 22.11 5.64
C PRO A 384 -35.52 21.70 7.11
N ALA A 385 -34.62 20.80 7.50
CA ALA A 385 -34.41 20.38 8.89
C ALA A 385 -33.67 21.43 9.76
N GLY A 386 -33.26 22.56 9.18
CA GLY A 386 -32.57 23.64 9.92
C GLY A 386 -31.06 23.44 10.07
N ALA A 387 -30.48 22.35 9.54
CA ALA A 387 -29.03 22.12 9.52
C ALA A 387 -28.31 22.97 8.46
N GLY A 388 -29.04 23.53 7.50
CA GLY A 388 -28.49 24.41 6.46
C GLY A 388 -27.74 23.64 5.37
N ASP A 389 -26.84 24.32 4.68
CA ASP A 389 -25.99 23.75 3.62
C ASP A 389 -24.67 23.25 4.22
N VAL A 390 -24.61 21.97 4.58
CA VAL A 390 -23.49 21.40 5.34
C VAL A 390 -22.18 21.37 4.54
N PRO A 391 -22.14 20.92 3.27
CA PRO A 391 -20.94 21.04 2.44
C PRO A 391 -20.46 22.50 2.32
N ALA A 392 -21.36 23.44 1.99
CA ALA A 392 -20.99 24.84 1.83
C ALA A 392 -20.47 25.49 3.12
N ALA A 393 -20.99 25.10 4.28
CA ALA A 393 -20.48 25.56 5.58
C ALA A 393 -19.04 25.09 5.82
N ASN A 394 -18.72 23.84 5.49
CA ASN A 394 -17.35 23.31 5.59
C ASN A 394 -16.38 24.05 4.65
N TYR A 395 -16.74 24.27 3.39
CA TYR A 395 -15.87 25.02 2.45
C TYR A 395 -15.59 26.45 2.92
N LYS A 396 -16.61 27.14 3.46
CA LYS A 396 -16.43 28.49 4.04
C LYS A 396 -15.48 28.47 5.23
N MET A 397 -15.51 27.42 6.07
CA MET A 397 -14.58 27.26 7.19
C MET A 397 -13.15 27.02 6.71
N ILE A 398 -12.96 26.13 5.73
CA ILE A 398 -11.64 25.89 5.11
C ILE A 398 -11.09 27.18 4.51
N ALA A 399 -11.89 27.91 3.74
CA ALA A 399 -11.49 29.20 3.17
C ALA A 399 -11.16 30.24 4.25
N ALA A 400 -11.95 30.32 5.34
CA ALA A 400 -11.69 31.23 6.45
C ALA A 400 -10.35 30.94 7.15
N LEU A 401 -9.96 29.66 7.29
CA LEU A 401 -8.64 29.29 7.78
C LEU A 401 -7.53 29.72 6.81
N GLY A 402 -7.75 29.60 5.50
CA GLY A 402 -6.85 30.15 4.48
C GLY A 402 -6.65 31.67 4.60
N VAL A 403 -7.72 32.41 4.91
CA VAL A 403 -7.63 33.86 5.19
C VAL A 403 -6.82 34.13 6.46
N LYS A 404 -7.07 33.37 7.53
CA LYS A 404 -6.30 33.48 8.79
C LYS A 404 -4.81 33.19 8.58
N ARG A 405 -4.47 32.30 7.65
CA ARG A 405 -3.09 31.91 7.28
C ARG A 405 -2.45 32.83 6.23
N GLY A 406 -3.19 33.82 5.69
CA GLY A 406 -2.68 34.71 4.64
C GLY A 406 -2.57 34.08 3.25
N GLU A 407 -3.14 32.90 3.03
CA GLU A 407 -3.19 32.22 1.72
C GLU A 407 -4.32 32.73 0.82
N LEU A 408 -5.36 33.30 1.45
CA LEU A 408 -6.55 33.85 0.81
C LEU A 408 -6.85 35.24 1.35
N GLN A 409 -7.47 36.08 0.55
CA GLN A 409 -8.12 37.30 0.99
C GLN A 409 -9.58 37.01 1.36
N ARG A 410 -10.15 37.81 2.28
CA ARG A 410 -11.55 37.65 2.71
C ARG A 410 -12.55 37.70 1.54
N ALA A 411 -12.23 38.47 0.49
CA ALA A 411 -13.05 38.56 -0.71
C ALA A 411 -13.06 37.26 -1.55
N GLU A 412 -12.00 36.43 -1.46
CA GLU A 412 -11.84 35.20 -2.25
C GLU A 412 -12.63 34.01 -1.66
N ILE A 413 -13.32 34.15 -0.52
CA ILE A 413 -14.01 33.02 0.14
C ILE A 413 -15.09 32.41 -0.76
N GLN A 414 -15.91 33.21 -1.44
CA GLN A 414 -16.97 32.67 -2.30
C GLN A 414 -16.40 32.00 -3.55
N ASP A 415 -15.35 32.57 -4.13
CA ASP A 415 -14.64 31.97 -5.26
C ASP A 415 -13.99 30.64 -4.85
N PHE A 416 -13.45 30.54 -3.63
CA PHE A 416 -12.93 29.29 -3.11
C PHE A 416 -14.03 28.24 -2.97
N VAL A 417 -15.18 28.60 -2.40
CA VAL A 417 -16.34 27.69 -2.26
C VAL A 417 -16.79 27.17 -3.64
N LYS A 418 -16.85 28.06 -4.64
CA LYS A 418 -17.24 27.71 -6.01
C LYS A 418 -16.22 26.83 -6.71
N ASN A 419 -14.93 27.17 -6.62
CA ASN A 419 -13.88 26.51 -7.40
C ASN A 419 -13.41 25.20 -6.74
N HIS A 420 -13.28 25.18 -5.41
CA HIS A 420 -12.73 24.05 -4.65
C HIS A 420 -13.78 23.25 -3.87
N GLY A 421 -15.02 23.74 -3.78
CA GLY A 421 -16.15 23.01 -3.22
C GLY A 421 -16.99 22.31 -4.28
N MET A 422 -18.00 21.59 -3.80
CA MET A 422 -19.05 20.92 -4.58
C MET A 422 -20.35 20.90 -3.78
N THR A 423 -21.47 21.07 -4.45
CA THR A 423 -22.79 20.86 -3.86
C THR A 423 -22.95 19.42 -3.38
N GLY A 424 -23.60 19.20 -2.23
CA GLY A 424 -23.86 17.87 -1.69
C GLY A 424 -25.08 17.21 -2.34
N TRP A 425 -25.04 15.89 -2.51
CA TRP A 425 -26.11 15.10 -3.12
C TRP A 425 -26.44 13.82 -2.34
N ALA A 426 -25.58 13.43 -1.39
CA ALA A 426 -25.70 12.14 -0.74
C ALA A 426 -26.88 12.10 0.24
N PRO A 427 -27.62 10.98 0.30
CA PRO A 427 -28.70 10.81 1.27
C PRO A 427 -28.15 10.81 2.71
N THR A 428 -28.99 11.20 3.67
CA THR A 428 -28.60 11.37 5.07
C THR A 428 -28.63 10.04 5.83
N GLN A 429 -27.71 9.15 5.48
CA GLN A 429 -27.49 7.84 6.11
C GLN A 429 -26.12 7.88 6.83
N GLY A 430 -25.97 8.68 7.89
CA GLY A 430 -24.79 8.71 8.77
C GLY A 430 -23.41 8.65 8.07
N HIS A 431 -22.87 7.44 7.90
CA HIS A 431 -21.63 7.12 7.17
C HIS A 431 -21.67 7.42 5.66
N ILE A 432 -22.80 7.29 4.98
CA ILE A 432 -22.94 7.52 3.53
C ILE A 432 -22.51 8.92 3.08
N PRO A 433 -22.96 10.02 3.72
CA PRO A 433 -22.51 11.36 3.35
C PRO A 433 -21.13 11.73 3.92
N SER A 434 -20.33 10.78 4.42
CA SER A 434 -18.88 11.01 4.65
C SER A 434 -18.22 11.50 3.35
N GLY A 435 -16.97 11.97 3.30
CA GLY A 435 -16.35 12.46 2.04
C GLY A 435 -16.29 11.46 0.86
N VAL A 436 -16.82 10.25 1.01
CA VAL A 436 -16.73 9.10 0.12
C VAL A 436 -17.64 9.07 -1.11
N PRO A 437 -18.82 9.72 -1.19
CA PRO A 437 -19.64 9.76 -2.40
C PRO A 437 -18.90 10.32 -3.62
N TYR A 438 -17.91 11.19 -3.39
CA TYR A 438 -17.14 11.76 -4.50
C TYR A 438 -16.05 10.81 -5.04
N LEU A 439 -15.66 9.73 -4.35
CA LEU A 439 -14.50 8.91 -4.74
C LEU A 439 -14.59 8.37 -6.19
N GLY A 440 -15.74 7.84 -6.61
CA GLY A 440 -15.93 7.35 -7.98
C GLY A 440 -15.74 8.46 -9.01
N MET A 441 -16.44 9.59 -8.85
CA MET A 441 -16.30 10.74 -9.75
C MET A 441 -14.90 11.37 -9.69
N ALA A 442 -14.31 11.50 -8.51
CA ALA A 442 -12.96 12.00 -8.30
C ALA A 442 -11.93 11.13 -9.04
N ARG A 443 -12.12 9.81 -9.04
CA ARG A 443 -11.29 8.89 -9.81
C ARG A 443 -11.36 9.22 -11.29
N ASP A 444 -12.55 9.41 -11.84
CA ASP A 444 -12.72 9.72 -13.27
C ASP A 444 -12.18 11.11 -13.62
N ASP A 445 -12.45 12.11 -12.77
CA ASP A 445 -11.95 13.48 -12.93
C ASP A 445 -10.41 13.52 -12.90
N ILE A 446 -9.77 12.71 -12.04
CA ILE A 446 -8.31 12.61 -11.98
C ILE A 446 -7.74 11.86 -13.19
N ILE A 447 -8.34 10.73 -13.59
CA ILE A 447 -7.88 9.91 -14.72
C ILE A 447 -8.04 10.67 -16.06
N SER A 448 -9.14 11.39 -16.23
CA SER A 448 -9.39 12.26 -17.38
C SER A 448 -8.51 13.52 -17.37
N GLY A 449 -7.95 13.88 -16.22
CA GLY A 449 -7.09 15.05 -16.04
C GLY A 449 -7.85 16.36 -15.80
N LYS A 450 -9.17 16.30 -15.53
CA LYS A 450 -9.99 17.44 -15.10
C LYS A 450 -9.45 18.06 -13.80
N ILE A 451 -9.02 17.22 -12.86
CA ILE A 451 -8.39 17.62 -11.60
C ILE A 451 -7.13 16.79 -11.34
N LYS A 452 -6.33 17.19 -10.35
CA LYS A 452 -5.10 16.50 -9.95
C LYS A 452 -5.17 15.94 -8.54
N ARG A 453 -5.82 16.65 -7.60
CA ARG A 453 -5.83 16.31 -6.18
C ARG A 453 -7.18 16.57 -5.54
N VAL A 454 -7.60 15.63 -4.71
CA VAL A 454 -8.82 15.76 -3.90
C VAL A 454 -8.47 15.43 -2.47
N MET A 455 -8.99 16.21 -1.53
CA MET A 455 -8.90 15.91 -0.11
C MET A 455 -10.22 15.32 0.39
N ILE A 456 -10.18 14.08 0.86
CA ILE A 456 -11.32 13.35 1.43
C ILE A 456 -11.30 13.54 2.94
N ILE A 457 -12.42 14.00 3.52
CA ILE A 457 -12.51 14.36 4.94
C ILE A 457 -13.70 13.62 5.56
N GLY A 458 -13.44 12.93 6.66
CA GLY A 458 -14.45 12.27 7.49
C GLY A 458 -14.49 12.92 8.86
N LYS A 459 -15.67 13.24 9.36
CA LYS A 459 -15.87 13.80 10.70
C LYS A 459 -17.13 13.23 11.31
N GLY A 460 -17.05 12.72 12.53
CA GLY A 460 -18.14 12.05 13.23
C GLY A 460 -18.44 12.68 14.59
N SER A 461 -19.72 12.73 14.97
CA SER A 461 -20.17 13.23 16.27
C SER A 461 -20.27 12.08 17.29
N LEU A 462 -19.16 11.75 17.96
CA LEU A 462 -19.14 10.61 18.91
C LEU A 462 -20.02 10.83 20.15
N PHE A 463 -20.37 12.08 20.48
CA PHE A 463 -21.21 12.40 21.63
C PHE A 463 -22.61 11.80 21.61
N LEU A 464 -23.11 11.38 20.44
CA LEU A 464 -24.37 10.66 20.32
C LEU A 464 -24.32 9.30 21.02
N GLY A 465 -23.15 8.66 21.06
CA GLY A 465 -22.93 7.43 21.82
C GLY A 465 -22.91 7.62 23.34
N ARG A 466 -22.91 8.88 23.82
CA ARG A 466 -22.88 9.26 25.25
C ARG A 466 -21.68 8.70 26.04
N MET A 467 -20.58 8.40 25.35
CA MET A 467 -19.33 7.92 25.95
C MET A 467 -18.21 8.97 25.97
N THR A 468 -18.33 10.02 25.14
CA THR A 468 -17.35 11.12 25.04
C THR A 468 -18.05 12.38 24.52
N ASN A 469 -17.52 13.57 24.77
CA ASN A 469 -18.00 14.83 24.17
C ASN A 469 -17.21 15.23 22.90
N LEU A 470 -16.26 14.39 22.49
CA LEU A 470 -15.39 14.67 21.35
C LEU A 470 -16.09 14.41 20.02
N PHE A 471 -15.59 15.07 18.99
CA PHE A 471 -15.75 14.63 17.61
C PHE A 471 -14.69 13.57 17.31
N ASP A 472 -14.92 12.79 16.26
CA ASP A 472 -13.90 12.03 15.57
C ASP A 472 -13.62 12.68 14.22
N GLY A 473 -12.45 12.39 13.64
CA GLY A 473 -12.19 12.76 12.27
C GLY A 473 -10.81 12.39 11.77
N VAL A 474 -10.76 12.06 10.49
CA VAL A 474 -9.54 11.82 9.72
C VAL A 474 -9.72 12.34 8.30
N SER A 475 -8.61 12.58 7.62
CA SER A 475 -8.63 13.00 6.22
C SER A 475 -7.41 12.48 5.49
N PHE A 476 -7.50 12.42 4.17
CA PHE A 476 -6.35 12.12 3.32
C PHE A 476 -6.48 12.75 1.95
N VAL A 477 -5.34 12.91 1.27
CA VAL A 477 -5.30 13.35 -0.12
C VAL A 477 -5.26 12.15 -1.05
N ILE A 478 -6.07 12.18 -2.10
CA ILE A 478 -5.87 11.38 -3.31
C ILE A 478 -5.27 12.26 -4.38
N GLU A 479 -4.33 11.72 -5.15
CA GLU A 479 -3.71 12.47 -6.24
C GLU A 479 -3.53 11.65 -7.50
N LYS A 480 -3.42 12.38 -8.61
CA LYS A 480 -3.11 11.83 -9.91
C LYS A 480 -1.88 10.94 -9.83
N ASN A 481 -2.04 9.71 -10.31
CA ASN A 481 -0.92 8.81 -10.49
C ASN A 481 0.02 9.43 -11.51
N PRO A 482 1.31 9.67 -11.19
CA PRO A 482 2.29 10.04 -12.18
C PRO A 482 2.44 8.87 -13.15
N ARG A 483 1.68 8.90 -14.25
CA ARG A 483 1.77 7.90 -15.33
C ARG A 483 3.24 7.73 -15.69
N GLU A 484 3.75 6.50 -15.63
CA GLU A 484 4.86 6.13 -16.47
C GLU A 484 4.38 6.26 -17.91
N THR A 485 4.87 7.28 -18.62
CA THR A 485 4.44 7.56 -19.99
C THR A 485 5.20 6.64 -20.93
N GLU A 486 4.57 5.50 -21.27
CA GLU A 486 4.78 4.87 -22.57
C GLU A 486 4.04 5.72 -23.63
N ASN A 487 4.80 6.43 -24.47
CA ASN A 487 4.27 7.03 -25.69
C ASN A 487 4.05 5.92 -26.74
N ILE A 488 2.87 5.28 -26.71
CA ILE A 488 2.31 4.57 -27.86
C ILE A 488 1.45 5.58 -28.63
N GLY A 489 2.03 6.24 -29.62
CA GLY A 489 1.29 7.10 -30.54
C GLY A 489 0.72 6.27 -31.69
N GLU A 490 -0.61 6.15 -31.76
CA GLU A 490 -1.30 5.73 -32.98
C GLU A 490 -1.42 6.91 -33.96
N THR A 491 -1.30 6.53 -35.23
CA THR A 491 -1.19 7.30 -36.47
C THR A 491 -2.42 8.12 -36.83
N GLU A 492 -2.24 9.41 -37.16
CA GLU A 492 -2.93 10.04 -38.31
C GLU A 492 -2.03 11.07 -39.02
N SER A 493 -2.30 11.24 -40.31
CA SER A 493 -1.47 11.71 -41.43
C SER A 493 -0.97 13.17 -41.44
N GLY A 494 0.37 13.33 -41.45
CA GLY A 494 1.26 14.28 -42.18
C GLY A 494 0.95 15.79 -42.31
N PRO A 495 1.89 16.62 -42.85
CA PRO A 495 3.33 16.43 -43.05
C PRO A 495 4.16 17.52 -42.33
N VAL A 496 5.21 17.14 -41.59
CA VAL A 496 6.25 18.10 -41.21
C VAL A 496 7.63 17.48 -41.39
N SER A 497 8.21 17.82 -42.55
CA SER A 497 9.59 18.30 -42.73
C SER A 497 10.64 17.86 -41.70
N ALA A 498 11.53 17.00 -42.18
CA ALA A 498 12.74 16.52 -41.54
C ALA A 498 13.67 17.61 -40.98
N CYS A 499 14.23 17.35 -39.79
CA CYS A 499 15.67 17.45 -39.53
C CYS A 499 16.03 16.85 -38.16
N GLY A 500 16.98 15.92 -38.13
CA GLY A 500 17.76 15.59 -36.93
C GLY A 500 17.40 14.27 -36.23
N SER A 501 18.13 13.22 -36.58
CA SER A 501 18.12 11.87 -36.01
C SER A 501 18.56 11.79 -34.54
N ASP A 502 17.81 11.05 -33.71
CA ASP A 502 18.29 10.43 -32.47
C ASP A 502 18.22 8.89 -32.60
N PRO A 503 19.33 8.13 -32.47
CA PRO A 503 19.40 6.74 -32.90
C PRO A 503 19.32 5.71 -31.74
N PHE A 504 18.31 5.70 -30.88
CA PHE A 504 18.04 4.54 -30.00
C PHE A 504 16.55 4.35 -29.71
N LYS A 505 15.84 3.67 -30.62
CA LYS A 505 14.56 3.00 -30.33
C LYS A 505 14.88 1.70 -29.58
N GLU A 506 14.83 1.68 -28.25
CA GLU A 506 15.36 0.52 -27.51
C GLU A 506 14.38 -0.65 -27.39
N LYS A 507 14.83 -1.78 -27.95
CA LYS A 507 14.26 -3.12 -27.89
C LYS A 507 14.41 -3.67 -26.46
N ASN A 508 13.37 -4.28 -25.89
CA ASN A 508 13.50 -5.01 -24.62
C ASN A 508 14.53 -6.15 -24.78
N PRO A 509 15.59 -6.19 -23.93
CA PRO A 509 16.65 -7.19 -24.06
C PRO A 509 16.15 -8.58 -23.68
N VAL A 510 16.63 -9.61 -24.38
CA VAL A 510 16.25 -11.00 -24.13
C VAL A 510 17.24 -11.63 -23.14
N ILE A 511 16.75 -12.11 -22.00
CA ILE A 511 17.56 -12.74 -20.96
C ILE A 511 17.41 -14.27 -21.02
N GLY A 512 18.53 -14.99 -21.16
CA GLY A 512 18.55 -16.44 -21.09
C GLY A 512 18.47 -16.93 -19.64
N ILE A 513 17.71 -18.00 -19.38
CA ILE A 513 17.63 -18.64 -18.06
C ILE A 513 18.08 -20.10 -18.22
N PHE A 514 19.16 -20.46 -17.51
CA PHE A 514 19.67 -21.83 -17.45
C PHE A 514 19.87 -22.29 -16.00
N VAL A 515 18.94 -23.10 -15.50
CA VAL A 515 18.83 -23.41 -14.06
C VAL A 515 18.64 -24.94 -13.89
N SER A 516 19.59 -25.76 -14.38
CA SER A 516 19.45 -27.22 -14.46
C SER A 516 19.57 -27.98 -13.13
N GLY A 517 19.88 -27.30 -12.02
CA GLY A 517 20.12 -27.90 -10.69
C GLY A 517 19.17 -27.40 -9.60
N SER A 518 17.95 -26.97 -9.96
CA SER A 518 16.93 -26.47 -9.01
C SER A 518 16.53 -27.54 -8.00
N GLU A 519 16.66 -27.22 -6.71
CA GLU A 519 16.16 -28.06 -5.62
C GLU A 519 14.62 -28.12 -5.62
N HIS A 520 13.97 -27.17 -6.31
CA HIS A 520 12.51 -27.07 -6.43
C HIS A 520 11.97 -27.51 -7.80
N GLY A 521 12.84 -28.03 -8.67
CA GLY A 521 12.47 -28.55 -9.98
C GLY A 521 12.26 -27.48 -11.07
N ILE A 522 11.80 -27.94 -12.25
CA ILE A 522 11.67 -27.11 -13.45
C ILE A 522 10.47 -26.16 -13.40
N ASP A 523 9.47 -26.45 -12.57
CA ASP A 523 8.24 -25.67 -12.49
C ASP A 523 8.50 -24.28 -11.88
N ASP A 524 9.38 -24.16 -10.89
CA ASP A 524 9.82 -22.86 -10.35
C ASP A 524 10.58 -22.01 -11.39
N ILE A 525 11.32 -22.65 -12.30
CA ILE A 525 12.02 -21.96 -13.38
C ILE A 525 11.01 -21.39 -14.38
N LYS A 526 10.00 -22.20 -14.75
CA LYS A 526 8.91 -21.77 -15.63
C LYS A 526 8.08 -20.67 -14.99
N GLN A 527 7.80 -20.79 -13.69
CA GLN A 527 7.07 -19.78 -12.93
C GLN A 527 7.88 -18.49 -12.81
N GLY A 528 9.19 -18.56 -12.54
CA GLY A 528 10.09 -17.41 -12.52
C GLY A 528 10.20 -16.72 -13.89
N THR A 529 10.26 -17.50 -14.97
CA THR A 529 10.23 -16.99 -16.36
C THR A 529 8.90 -16.28 -16.66
N THR A 530 7.78 -16.90 -16.27
CA THR A 530 6.43 -16.34 -16.45
C THR A 530 6.28 -15.06 -15.64
N LEU A 531 6.74 -15.05 -14.39
CA LEU A 531 6.71 -13.88 -13.52
C LEU A 531 7.57 -12.74 -14.09
N ALA A 532 8.76 -13.02 -14.61
CA ALA A 532 9.59 -12.03 -15.28
C ALA A 532 8.90 -11.45 -16.53
N THR A 533 8.20 -12.30 -17.29
CA THR A 533 7.44 -11.90 -18.48
C THR A 533 6.25 -11.02 -18.12
N ASN A 534 5.51 -11.38 -17.07
CA ASN A 534 4.42 -10.58 -16.53
C ASN A 534 4.90 -9.22 -16.00
N ASN A 535 6.15 -9.15 -15.51
CA ASN A 535 6.82 -7.92 -15.10
C ASN A 535 7.42 -7.14 -16.30
N GLY A 536 7.09 -7.51 -17.55
CA GLY A 536 7.48 -6.77 -18.75
C GLY A 536 8.89 -7.07 -19.28
N TYR A 537 9.57 -8.11 -18.80
CA TYR A 537 10.91 -8.52 -19.27
C TYR A 537 10.84 -9.69 -20.25
N LYS A 538 11.74 -9.73 -21.23
CA LYS A 538 11.83 -10.87 -22.15
C LYS A 538 12.80 -11.90 -21.58
N ALA A 539 12.28 -13.08 -21.26
CA ALA A 539 13.06 -14.20 -20.76
C ALA A 539 12.90 -15.44 -21.64
N LEU A 540 13.97 -16.21 -21.79
CA LEU A 540 14.01 -17.43 -22.58
C LEU A 540 14.67 -18.55 -21.77
N VAL A 541 13.96 -19.65 -21.54
CA VAL A 541 14.55 -20.84 -20.90
C VAL A 541 15.45 -21.58 -21.89
N ILE A 542 16.67 -21.89 -21.49
CA ILE A 542 17.64 -22.65 -22.28
C ILE A 542 17.59 -24.11 -21.84
N GLU A 543 17.11 -25.00 -22.72
CA GLU A 543 16.99 -26.44 -22.46
C GLU A 543 18.24 -27.22 -22.92
N GLY A 544 18.67 -28.21 -22.10
CA GLY A 544 19.74 -29.18 -22.38
C GLY A 544 20.59 -29.55 -21.13
N GLU A 545 21.14 -30.77 -21.09
CA GLU A 545 21.95 -31.28 -19.95
C GLU A 545 23.32 -30.60 -19.80
N ASP A 546 23.87 -29.98 -20.86
CA ASP A 546 25.21 -29.34 -20.85
C ASP A 546 25.19 -27.96 -21.55
N SER A 547 24.36 -27.04 -21.03
CA SER A 547 23.94 -25.84 -21.76
C SER A 547 24.74 -24.55 -21.48
N HIS A 548 25.89 -24.61 -20.79
CA HIS A 548 26.77 -23.43 -20.66
C HIS A 548 27.37 -23.02 -22.01
N ASP A 549 27.81 -23.99 -22.81
CA ASP A 549 28.32 -23.74 -24.17
C ASP A 549 27.22 -23.13 -25.07
N LYS A 550 25.99 -23.63 -24.95
CA LYS A 550 24.82 -23.11 -25.67
C LYS A 550 24.44 -21.70 -25.21
N MET A 551 24.47 -21.43 -23.90
CA MET A 551 24.25 -20.10 -23.35
C MET A 551 25.32 -19.12 -23.83
N ASP A 552 26.58 -19.54 -23.87
CA ASP A 552 27.70 -18.76 -24.38
C ASP A 552 27.58 -18.49 -25.88
N GLU A 553 27.20 -19.48 -26.68
CA GLU A 553 26.89 -19.33 -28.11
C GLU A 553 25.77 -18.29 -28.32
N MET A 554 24.68 -18.38 -27.54
CA MET A 554 23.55 -17.46 -27.61
C MET A 554 23.89 -16.02 -27.15
N LEU A 555 24.85 -15.87 -26.24
CA LEU A 555 25.39 -14.56 -25.85
C LEU A 555 26.30 -13.99 -26.96
N GLN A 556 27.11 -14.83 -27.59
CA GLN A 556 28.05 -14.43 -28.65
C GLN A 556 27.33 -13.98 -29.94
N ASP A 557 26.27 -14.68 -30.33
CA ASP A 557 25.50 -14.34 -31.54
C ASP A 557 24.37 -13.32 -31.31
N GLY A 558 24.16 -12.90 -30.06
CA GLY A 558 23.17 -11.88 -29.68
C GLY A 558 21.72 -12.37 -29.64
N ARG A 559 21.48 -13.69 -29.62
CA ARG A 559 20.14 -14.25 -29.34
C ARG A 559 19.66 -13.91 -27.94
N ILE A 560 20.58 -13.82 -26.98
CA ILE A 560 20.34 -13.28 -25.64
C ILE A 560 21.39 -12.21 -25.32
N GLU A 561 21.01 -11.24 -24.50
CA GLU A 561 21.84 -10.07 -24.16
C GLU A 561 22.39 -10.14 -22.72
N GLY A 562 21.89 -11.10 -21.94
CA GLY A 562 22.37 -11.48 -20.61
C GLY A 562 21.81 -12.84 -20.23
N ALA A 563 22.37 -13.46 -19.18
CA ALA A 563 21.95 -14.78 -18.73
C ALA A 563 21.85 -14.89 -17.20
N VAL A 564 20.94 -15.75 -16.74
CA VAL A 564 20.77 -16.14 -15.33
C VAL A 564 21.06 -17.64 -15.21
N THR A 565 22.01 -18.01 -14.35
CA THR A 565 22.42 -19.40 -14.11
C THR A 565 22.75 -19.67 -12.65
N MET A 566 22.75 -20.94 -12.25
CA MET A 566 23.07 -21.33 -10.86
C MET A 566 24.55 -21.36 -10.55
N HIS A 567 25.35 -21.68 -11.55
CA HIS A 567 26.79 -21.70 -11.45
C HIS A 567 27.37 -21.28 -12.80
N TYR A 568 28.53 -20.65 -12.75
CA TYR A 568 29.30 -20.28 -13.92
C TYR A 568 30.78 -20.13 -13.51
N PRO A 569 31.73 -20.67 -14.28
CA PRO A 569 33.15 -20.62 -13.94
C PRO A 569 33.74 -19.24 -14.25
N PHE A 570 33.56 -18.28 -13.35
CA PHE A 570 34.19 -16.97 -13.46
C PHE A 570 35.71 -17.06 -13.28
N PRO A 571 36.52 -16.36 -14.11
CA PRO A 571 37.96 -16.28 -13.92
C PRO A 571 38.30 -15.46 -12.66
N ILE A 572 39.49 -15.66 -12.12
CA ILE A 572 40.03 -14.81 -11.04
C ILE A 572 40.05 -13.35 -11.50
N GLY A 573 39.56 -12.45 -10.66
CA GLY A 573 39.35 -11.04 -10.98
C GLY A 573 37.91 -10.72 -11.40
N VAL A 574 37.00 -11.69 -11.38
CA VAL A 574 35.56 -11.51 -11.60
C VAL A 574 34.79 -12.06 -10.39
N SER A 575 33.89 -11.23 -9.86
CA SER A 575 33.03 -11.59 -8.73
C SER A 575 31.64 -11.00 -8.88
N THR A 576 30.65 -11.62 -8.23
CA THR A 576 29.25 -11.23 -8.39
C THR A 576 28.80 -10.16 -7.39
N VAL A 577 27.98 -9.22 -7.85
CA VAL A 577 27.41 -8.15 -7.01
C VAL A 577 25.90 -8.35 -6.85
N GLY A 578 25.51 -8.95 -5.73
CA GLY A 578 24.11 -9.27 -5.45
C GLY A 578 23.28 -8.05 -5.11
N ARG A 579 21.96 -8.18 -5.22
CA ARG A 579 21.02 -7.14 -4.80
C ARG A 579 19.95 -7.75 -3.91
N VAL A 580 19.80 -7.15 -2.74
CA VAL A 580 18.93 -7.61 -1.65
C VAL A 580 17.95 -6.52 -1.24
N ILE A 581 16.87 -6.91 -0.59
CA ILE A 581 15.95 -6.02 0.09
C ILE A 581 16.21 -6.14 1.59
N THR A 582 16.52 -5.04 2.26
CA THR A 582 16.87 -5.06 3.68
C THR A 582 15.62 -5.25 4.55
N PRO A 583 15.65 -6.14 5.56
CA PRO A 583 14.46 -6.53 6.29
C PRO A 583 13.88 -5.43 7.19
N ALA A 584 14.69 -4.48 7.69
CA ALA A 584 14.20 -3.47 8.62
C ALA A 584 13.50 -2.29 7.94
N LYS A 585 13.91 -1.93 6.72
CA LYS A 585 13.40 -0.74 6.02
C LYS A 585 12.86 -1.01 4.61
N GLY A 586 12.96 -2.24 4.11
CA GLY A 586 12.60 -2.56 2.73
C GLY A 586 13.46 -1.82 1.69
N LYS A 587 14.67 -1.36 2.07
CA LYS A 587 15.57 -0.63 1.17
C LYS A 587 16.34 -1.62 0.30
N GLU A 588 16.52 -1.32 -0.99
CA GLU A 588 17.45 -2.09 -1.81
C GLU A 588 18.90 -1.79 -1.43
N MET A 589 19.74 -2.82 -1.39
CA MET A 589 21.18 -2.70 -1.11
C MET A 589 21.95 -3.66 -2.02
N PHE A 590 23.11 -3.22 -2.50
CA PHE A 590 24.04 -4.04 -3.26
C PHE A 590 25.03 -4.72 -2.30
N LEU A 591 25.17 -6.04 -2.40
CA LEU A 591 26.17 -6.82 -1.67
C LEU A 591 27.36 -7.08 -2.61
N ALA A 592 28.49 -6.46 -2.31
CA ALA A 592 29.69 -6.52 -3.13
C ALA A 592 30.82 -7.19 -2.34
N THR A 593 31.07 -8.49 -2.44
CA THR A 593 30.58 -9.46 -3.43
C THR A 593 29.95 -10.68 -2.79
N THR A 594 29.23 -11.47 -3.60
CA THR A 594 28.41 -12.59 -3.13
C THR A 594 28.93 -13.98 -3.55
N THR A 595 29.69 -14.06 -4.65
CA THR A 595 30.42 -15.24 -5.13
C THR A 595 31.62 -14.79 -5.99
N GLY A 596 32.53 -15.71 -6.30
CA GLY A 596 33.71 -15.44 -7.13
C GLY A 596 34.94 -15.07 -6.32
N THR A 597 36.01 -14.72 -7.03
CA THR A 597 37.32 -14.41 -6.43
C THR A 597 37.93 -13.20 -7.12
N SER A 598 37.81 -12.02 -6.50
CA SER A 598 38.31 -10.76 -7.06
C SER A 598 39.82 -10.64 -6.97
N ASP A 599 40.41 -11.19 -5.90
CA ASP A 599 41.83 -11.30 -5.68
C ASP A 599 42.15 -12.46 -4.74
N THR A 600 43.39 -12.93 -4.75
CA THR A 600 43.90 -13.94 -3.82
C THR A 600 44.25 -13.33 -2.46
N ASP A 601 44.55 -12.02 -2.41
CA ASP A 601 44.71 -11.29 -1.15
C ASP A 601 43.36 -10.76 -0.65
N ARG A 602 43.07 -10.95 0.65
CA ARG A 602 41.76 -10.63 1.23
C ARG A 602 41.46 -9.13 1.22
N ALA A 603 42.42 -8.30 1.63
CA ALA A 603 42.22 -6.85 1.69
C ALA A 603 42.12 -6.25 0.28
N ALA A 604 42.97 -6.69 -0.65
CA ALA A 604 42.88 -6.32 -2.06
C ALA A 604 41.56 -6.75 -2.70
N SER A 605 41.03 -7.91 -2.31
CA SER A 605 39.72 -8.40 -2.74
C SER A 605 38.60 -7.45 -2.31
N LEU A 606 38.60 -6.96 -1.05
CA LEU A 606 37.61 -5.99 -0.57
C LEU A 606 37.68 -4.66 -1.31
N VAL A 607 38.88 -4.15 -1.62
CA VAL A 607 39.04 -2.92 -2.42
C VAL A 607 38.45 -3.10 -3.82
N LYS A 608 38.75 -4.22 -4.50
CA LYS A 608 38.14 -4.55 -5.80
C LYS A 608 36.63 -4.70 -5.71
N ASN A 609 36.13 -5.33 -4.66
CA ASN A 609 34.71 -5.53 -4.44
C ASN A 609 33.97 -4.20 -4.30
N ALA A 610 34.54 -3.22 -3.59
CA ALA A 610 33.99 -1.87 -3.52
C ALA A 610 33.82 -1.25 -4.91
N ILE A 611 34.83 -1.36 -5.77
CA ILE A 611 34.76 -0.86 -7.16
C ILE A 611 33.69 -1.60 -7.96
N TYR A 612 33.60 -2.93 -7.85
CA TYR A 612 32.57 -3.72 -8.53
C TYR A 612 31.16 -3.32 -8.08
N GLY A 613 30.98 -3.08 -6.78
CA GLY A 613 29.74 -2.58 -6.20
C GLY A 613 29.35 -1.20 -6.74
N ILE A 614 30.28 -0.25 -6.75
CA ILE A 614 30.07 1.10 -7.31
C ILE A 614 29.69 1.02 -8.79
N ILE A 615 30.43 0.24 -9.59
CA ILE A 615 30.16 0.03 -11.01
C ILE A 615 28.76 -0.49 -11.22
N THR A 616 28.37 -1.52 -10.45
CA THR A 616 27.07 -2.17 -10.60
C THR A 616 25.93 -1.24 -10.18
N ALA A 617 26.09 -0.52 -9.07
CA ALA A 617 25.11 0.44 -8.59
C ALA A 617 24.92 1.59 -9.60
N LYS A 618 26.02 2.13 -10.17
CA LYS A 618 25.96 3.14 -11.24
C LYS A 618 25.33 2.59 -12.52
N ALA A 619 25.68 1.38 -12.93
CA ALA A 619 25.09 0.72 -14.09
C ALA A 619 23.59 0.43 -13.89
N TYR A 620 23.16 0.23 -12.65
CA TYR A 620 21.75 0.09 -12.30
C TYR A 620 20.99 1.43 -12.28
N GLY A 621 21.69 2.56 -12.08
CA GLY A 621 21.11 3.90 -12.09
C GLY A 621 21.24 4.68 -10.78
N VAL A 622 22.03 4.21 -9.81
CA VAL A 622 22.42 4.99 -8.64
C VAL A 622 23.64 5.83 -9.02
N GLU A 623 23.44 7.11 -9.35
CA GLU A 623 24.50 7.98 -9.87
C GLU A 623 25.69 8.12 -8.91
N ASN A 624 25.40 8.31 -7.62
CA ASN A 624 26.37 8.57 -6.57
C ASN A 624 26.17 7.58 -5.40
N PRO A 625 26.51 6.29 -5.59
CA PRO A 625 26.21 5.26 -4.59
C PRO A 625 27.08 5.45 -3.34
N THR A 626 26.45 5.32 -2.18
CA THR A 626 27.17 5.33 -0.90
C THR A 626 27.77 3.96 -0.59
N VAL A 627 29.00 3.92 -0.06
CA VAL A 627 29.79 2.71 0.15
C VAL A 627 30.10 2.52 1.63
N GLY A 628 29.78 1.34 2.15
CA GLY A 628 30.15 0.89 3.49
C GLY A 628 30.87 -0.44 3.43
N ILE A 629 31.78 -0.71 4.37
CA ILE A 629 32.57 -1.94 4.39
C ILE A 629 32.16 -2.77 5.60
N ALA A 630 31.75 -4.02 5.40
CA ALA A 630 31.43 -4.91 6.49
C ALA A 630 32.62 -5.04 7.45
N ASN A 631 32.35 -5.08 8.75
CA ASN A 631 33.38 -5.26 9.76
C ASN A 631 33.89 -6.71 9.79
N ILE A 632 34.76 -7.05 8.84
CA ILE A 632 35.41 -8.35 8.63
C ILE A 632 36.92 -8.16 8.45
N ASP A 633 37.70 -9.23 8.53
CA ASP A 633 39.16 -9.19 8.41
C ASP A 633 39.63 -8.48 7.14
N GLY A 634 40.57 -7.55 7.28
CA GLY A 634 41.08 -6.72 6.19
C GLY A 634 40.22 -5.50 5.85
N ALA A 635 39.08 -5.28 6.50
CA ALA A 635 38.19 -4.14 6.23
C ALA A 635 38.87 -2.78 6.49
N ARG A 636 39.69 -2.65 7.53
CA ARG A 636 40.44 -1.43 7.83
C ARG A 636 41.53 -1.14 6.80
N LYS A 637 42.27 -2.17 6.40
CA LYS A 637 43.27 -2.05 5.32
C LYS A 637 42.61 -1.65 4.00
N ALA A 638 41.42 -2.20 3.71
CA ALA A 638 40.64 -1.82 2.54
C ALA A 638 40.07 -0.39 2.63
N GLU A 639 39.60 0.03 3.80
CA GLU A 639 39.15 1.40 4.08
C GLU A 639 40.26 2.42 3.77
N SER A 640 41.46 2.21 4.33
CA SER A 640 42.62 3.09 4.08
C SER A 640 43.01 3.13 2.60
N ALA A 641 42.97 1.99 1.91
CA ALA A 641 43.26 1.93 0.48
C ALA A 641 42.21 2.65 -0.38
N LEU A 642 40.93 2.56 -0.02
CA LEU A 642 39.84 3.27 -0.71
C LEU A 642 39.89 4.78 -0.46
N ILE A 643 40.26 5.22 0.75
CA ILE A 643 40.50 6.64 1.04
C ILE A 643 41.65 7.16 0.17
N LYS A 644 42.79 6.44 0.13
CA LYS A 644 43.94 6.80 -0.73
C LYS A 644 43.54 6.88 -2.21
N LEU A 645 42.70 5.96 -2.67
CA LEU A 645 42.17 5.96 -4.04
C LEU A 645 41.26 7.18 -4.30
N ALA A 646 40.47 7.58 -3.29
CA ALA A 646 39.65 8.79 -3.36
C ALA A 646 40.48 10.07 -3.39
N ASP A 647 41.53 10.15 -2.57
CA ASP A 647 42.49 11.26 -2.55
C ASP A 647 43.25 11.37 -3.89
N ASN A 648 43.48 10.24 -4.57
CA ASN A 648 44.06 10.19 -5.91
C ASN A 648 43.07 10.58 -7.04
N GLY A 649 41.83 10.98 -6.71
CA GLY A 649 40.89 11.57 -7.65
C GLY A 649 39.79 10.62 -8.16
N TYR A 650 39.60 9.44 -7.56
CA TYR A 650 38.43 8.60 -7.85
C TYR A 650 37.31 8.84 -6.84
N GLU A 651 36.19 9.42 -7.28
CA GLU A 651 35.09 9.77 -6.37
C GLU A 651 34.44 8.55 -5.70
N ILE A 652 34.51 8.50 -4.36
CA ILE A 652 33.84 7.51 -3.51
C ILE A 652 33.02 8.25 -2.45
N ASN A 653 31.72 7.96 -2.38
CA ASN A 653 30.84 8.47 -1.34
C ASN A 653 30.80 7.47 -0.20
N PHE A 654 31.52 7.71 0.89
CA PHE A 654 31.47 6.81 2.04
C PHE A 654 30.18 6.98 2.84
N ALA A 655 29.53 5.87 3.19
CA ALA A 655 28.36 5.86 4.05
C ALA A 655 28.76 5.95 5.53
N GLU A 656 27.89 6.51 6.36
CA GLU A 656 28.08 6.53 7.81
C GLU A 656 27.27 5.42 8.49
N SER A 657 27.93 4.65 9.37
CA SER A 657 27.24 3.68 10.23
C SER A 657 26.25 4.39 11.14
N ALA A 658 25.12 3.73 11.42
CA ALA A 658 24.03 4.27 12.24
C ALA A 658 24.36 4.40 13.75
N ARG A 659 25.64 4.32 14.13
CA ARG A 659 26.14 4.41 15.51
C ARG A 659 26.53 5.85 15.86
N ALA A 660 26.55 6.15 17.16
CA ALA A 660 26.95 7.47 17.68
C ALA A 660 28.38 7.89 17.30
N GLU A 661 29.28 6.93 17.03
CA GLU A 661 30.67 7.18 16.62
C GLU A 661 30.86 7.28 15.10
N GLY A 662 29.82 6.96 14.30
CA GLY A 662 29.88 7.01 12.82
C GLY A 662 30.91 6.06 12.18
N GLY A 663 31.26 6.35 10.92
CA GLY A 663 32.34 5.69 10.17
C GLY A 663 31.90 4.72 9.07
N THR A 664 32.83 4.43 8.16
CA THR A 664 32.61 3.60 6.94
C THR A 664 32.50 2.11 7.22
N ILE A 665 32.98 1.66 8.40
CA ILE A 665 32.93 0.26 8.82
C ILE A 665 31.55 -0.07 9.41
N MET A 666 30.87 -1.01 8.75
CA MET A 666 29.47 -1.37 8.96
C MET A 666 29.32 -2.64 9.80
N ARG A 667 28.32 -2.68 10.68
CA ARG A 667 28.03 -3.84 11.53
C ARG A 667 26.70 -4.50 11.15
N GLY A 668 26.35 -5.61 11.81
CA GLY A 668 25.12 -6.36 11.53
C GLY A 668 23.84 -5.52 11.45
N ASN A 669 23.69 -4.50 12.30
CA ASN A 669 22.52 -3.60 12.23
C ASN A 669 22.49 -2.77 10.94
N ASP A 670 23.65 -2.35 10.43
CA ASP A 670 23.75 -1.58 9.18
C ASP A 670 23.34 -2.43 7.96
N PHE A 671 23.60 -3.73 8.01
CA PHE A 671 23.08 -4.68 7.03
C PHE A 671 21.54 -4.74 7.05
N LEU A 672 20.92 -4.81 8.23
CA LEU A 672 19.47 -4.87 8.36
C LEU A 672 18.78 -3.56 7.96
N MET A 673 19.43 -2.43 8.21
CA MET A 673 18.91 -1.09 7.94
C MET A 673 19.16 -0.63 6.50
N GLY A 674 20.14 -1.21 5.81
CA GLY A 674 20.60 -0.75 4.50
C GLY A 674 21.30 0.61 4.59
N SER A 675 22.20 0.76 5.57
CA SER A 675 22.91 2.03 5.83
C SER A 675 23.64 2.55 4.58
N PRO A 676 24.48 1.74 3.88
CA PRO A 676 25.00 2.10 2.56
C PRO A 676 24.08 1.65 1.41
N ASP A 677 24.32 2.16 0.21
CA ASP A 677 23.77 1.58 -1.02
C ASP A 677 24.59 0.35 -1.46
N VAL A 678 25.91 0.40 -1.27
CA VAL A 678 26.85 -0.70 -1.54
C VAL A 678 27.49 -1.15 -0.22
N MET A 679 27.18 -2.37 0.20
CA MET A 679 27.81 -3.03 1.33
C MET A 679 28.92 -3.97 0.84
N VAL A 680 30.16 -3.64 1.18
CA VAL A 680 31.34 -4.37 0.76
C VAL A 680 31.60 -5.55 1.71
N THR A 681 31.72 -6.75 1.16
CA THR A 681 31.95 -8.01 1.86
C THR A 681 32.97 -8.86 1.11
N ASP A 682 33.57 -9.84 1.78
CA ASP A 682 34.17 -10.98 1.09
C ASP A 682 33.06 -11.89 0.51
N ALA A 683 33.44 -12.78 -0.41
CA ALA A 683 32.47 -13.62 -1.10
C ALA A 683 31.71 -14.60 -0.18
N LEU A 684 32.33 -15.09 0.91
CA LEU A 684 31.67 -16.03 1.83
C LEU A 684 30.64 -15.29 2.70
N THR A 685 31.03 -14.15 3.27
CA THR A 685 30.11 -13.31 4.05
C THR A 685 28.96 -12.83 3.17
N GLY A 686 29.24 -12.35 1.96
CA GLY A 686 28.20 -11.93 1.01
C GLY A 686 27.26 -13.08 0.64
N ASN A 687 27.78 -14.29 0.42
CA ASN A 687 26.97 -15.47 0.14
C ASN A 687 26.00 -15.78 1.29
N LEU A 688 26.49 -15.74 2.53
CA LEU A 688 25.68 -15.99 3.71
C LEU A 688 24.57 -14.92 3.84
N MET A 689 24.93 -13.64 3.67
CA MET A 689 23.98 -12.53 3.76
C MET A 689 22.92 -12.59 2.66
N MET A 690 23.28 -12.99 1.44
CA MET A 690 22.30 -13.27 0.37
C MET A 690 21.26 -14.28 0.81
N LYS A 691 21.68 -15.42 1.39
CA LYS A 691 20.75 -16.46 1.88
C LYS A 691 19.88 -15.95 3.02
N MET A 692 20.48 -15.28 3.99
CA MET A 692 19.76 -14.72 5.13
C MET A 692 18.66 -13.75 4.66
N PHE A 693 18.97 -12.84 3.75
CA PHE A 693 18.00 -11.84 3.30
C PHE A 693 16.96 -12.37 2.33
N SER A 694 17.31 -13.37 1.54
CA SER A 694 16.39 -13.90 0.54
C SER A 694 15.48 -15.02 1.06
N ALA A 695 15.86 -15.71 2.14
CA ALA A 695 15.14 -16.87 2.68
C ALA A 695 14.73 -16.73 4.16
N PHE A 696 14.85 -15.57 4.80
CA PHE A 696 14.46 -15.43 6.23
C PHE A 696 13.00 -15.78 6.51
N ASN A 697 12.09 -15.54 5.55
CA ASN A 697 10.65 -15.84 5.70
C ASN A 697 10.29 -17.32 5.49
N SER A 698 11.18 -18.10 4.88
CA SER A 698 10.93 -19.50 4.48
C SER A 698 11.71 -20.53 5.30
N GLY A 699 12.51 -20.08 6.26
CA GLY A 699 13.38 -20.96 7.05
C GLY A 699 14.65 -21.44 6.33
N GLY A 700 15.00 -20.84 5.18
CA GLY A 700 16.28 -21.08 4.50
C GLY A 700 16.25 -22.04 3.31
N GLU A 701 15.19 -22.83 3.15
CA GLU A 701 15.08 -23.84 2.07
C GLU A 701 14.57 -23.27 0.74
N TYR A 702 13.91 -22.11 0.75
CA TYR A 702 13.36 -21.48 -0.45
C TYR A 702 13.59 -19.97 -0.43
N GLU A 703 14.38 -19.42 -1.34
CA GLU A 703 14.59 -17.98 -1.40
C GLU A 703 13.33 -17.31 -2.01
N THR A 704 12.67 -16.47 -1.21
CA THR A 704 11.35 -15.87 -1.52
C THR A 704 11.45 -14.42 -2.00
N VAL A 705 12.57 -13.74 -1.75
CA VAL A 705 12.72 -12.29 -1.99
C VAL A 705 14.13 -11.94 -2.44
N GLY A 706 14.25 -10.97 -3.35
CA GLY A 706 15.55 -10.46 -3.83
C GLY A 706 15.78 -10.71 -5.32
N TYR A 707 17.01 -10.46 -5.77
CA TYR A 707 17.36 -10.36 -7.19
C TYR A 707 18.52 -11.28 -7.60
N GLY A 708 18.76 -12.32 -6.79
CA GLY A 708 19.87 -13.23 -6.96
C GLY A 708 21.22 -12.64 -6.54
N TYR A 709 22.24 -13.47 -6.69
CA TYR A 709 23.64 -13.19 -6.34
C TYR A 709 24.27 -12.19 -7.32
N GLY A 710 23.58 -11.86 -8.41
CA GLY A 710 23.87 -10.71 -9.27
C GLY A 710 24.95 -10.96 -10.32
N PRO A 711 25.29 -9.94 -11.12
CA PRO A 711 26.16 -10.06 -12.27
C PRO A 711 27.62 -10.25 -11.86
N GLY A 712 28.35 -11.08 -12.62
CA GLY A 712 29.81 -11.13 -12.56
C GLY A 712 30.42 -9.86 -13.13
N ILE A 713 31.19 -9.13 -12.32
CA ILE A 713 31.86 -7.88 -12.70
C ILE A 713 33.36 -8.06 -12.51
N GLY A 714 34.13 -7.64 -13.50
CA GLY A 714 35.59 -7.63 -13.44
C GLY A 714 36.19 -6.90 -14.64
N LYS A 715 37.46 -6.52 -14.52
CA LYS A 715 38.17 -5.78 -15.57
C LYS A 715 38.34 -6.67 -16.80
N GLY A 716 37.92 -6.16 -17.96
CA GLY A 716 38.00 -6.91 -19.23
C GLY A 716 36.99 -8.05 -19.36
N TYR A 717 36.06 -8.22 -18.43
CA TYR A 717 34.98 -9.21 -18.53
C TYR A 717 33.79 -8.61 -19.29
N ASP A 718 33.36 -9.28 -20.35
CA ASP A 718 32.43 -8.74 -21.34
C ASP A 718 31.08 -9.49 -21.42
N LYS A 719 30.87 -10.52 -20.61
CA LYS A 719 29.60 -11.25 -20.53
C LYS A 719 28.76 -10.75 -19.35
N LEU A 720 27.44 -10.64 -19.53
CA LEU A 720 26.51 -10.34 -18.44
C LEU A 720 25.86 -11.64 -17.95
N ILE A 721 26.44 -12.22 -16.91
CA ILE A 721 25.98 -13.49 -16.33
C ILE A 721 25.67 -13.26 -14.85
N LEU A 722 24.43 -13.53 -14.48
CA LEU A 722 23.92 -13.39 -13.11
C LEU A 722 23.78 -14.75 -12.46
N ILE A 723 24.14 -14.82 -11.19
CA ILE A 723 24.04 -16.05 -10.40
C ILE A 723 22.76 -16.07 -9.56
N VAL A 724 22.11 -17.22 -9.51
CA VAL A 724 21.06 -17.56 -8.54
C VAL A 724 21.48 -18.81 -7.76
N SER A 725 20.90 -19.02 -6.57
CA SER A 725 21.13 -20.23 -5.77
C SER A 725 20.31 -21.40 -6.29
N ARG A 726 20.64 -22.61 -5.84
CA ARG A 726 19.79 -23.78 -6.06
C ARG A 726 18.46 -23.72 -5.33
N ALA A 727 18.44 -22.99 -4.22
CA ALA A 727 17.25 -22.72 -3.43
C ALA A 727 16.45 -21.51 -3.96
N SER A 728 16.90 -20.85 -5.03
CA SER A 728 16.21 -19.66 -5.55
C SER A 728 14.84 -20.01 -6.11
N GLY A 729 13.80 -19.48 -5.48
CA GLY A 729 12.44 -19.61 -5.93
C GLY A 729 12.11 -18.77 -7.15
N ALA A 730 10.92 -19.00 -7.72
CA ALA A 730 10.40 -18.20 -8.84
C ALA A 730 10.53 -16.67 -8.66
N PRO A 731 10.26 -16.07 -7.47
CA PRO A 731 10.43 -14.62 -7.27
C PRO A 731 11.87 -14.14 -7.46
N VAL A 732 12.85 -14.89 -6.97
CA VAL A 732 14.28 -14.54 -7.05
C VAL A 732 14.81 -14.73 -8.46
N ILE A 733 14.37 -15.77 -9.17
CA ILE A 733 14.68 -15.98 -10.59
C ILE A 733 14.15 -14.80 -11.42
N ALA A 734 12.90 -14.40 -11.20
CA ALA A 734 12.32 -13.25 -11.89
C ALA A 734 13.04 -11.94 -11.54
N GLY A 735 13.43 -11.77 -10.28
CA GLY A 735 14.24 -10.65 -9.82
C GLY A 735 15.60 -10.59 -10.54
N ALA A 736 16.29 -11.71 -10.69
CA ALA A 736 17.56 -11.79 -11.42
C ALA A 736 17.39 -11.41 -12.90
N VAL A 737 16.33 -11.87 -13.57
CA VAL A 737 16.01 -11.46 -14.95
C VAL A 737 15.80 -9.96 -15.06
N SER A 738 14.99 -9.40 -14.16
CA SER A 738 14.75 -7.96 -14.08
C SER A 738 16.05 -7.19 -13.90
N TYR A 739 16.91 -7.65 -12.98
CA TYR A 739 18.20 -7.03 -12.71
C TYR A 739 19.11 -7.03 -13.95
N ALA A 740 19.21 -8.15 -14.66
CA ALA A 740 19.97 -8.25 -15.91
C ALA A 740 19.45 -7.27 -16.98
N ALA A 741 18.14 -7.25 -17.20
CA ALA A 741 17.51 -6.39 -18.20
C ALA A 741 17.71 -4.91 -17.89
N GLN A 742 17.64 -4.51 -16.61
CA GLN A 742 17.85 -3.14 -16.19
C GLN A 742 19.29 -2.67 -16.41
N LEU A 743 20.28 -3.54 -16.18
CA LEU A 743 21.69 -3.24 -16.48
C LEU A 743 21.91 -3.05 -18.00
N ILE A 744 21.31 -3.88 -18.84
CA ILE A 744 21.43 -3.78 -20.31
C ILE A 744 20.83 -2.48 -20.82
N LYS A 745 19.59 -2.16 -20.42
CA LYS A 745 18.89 -0.93 -20.84
C LYS A 745 19.63 0.35 -20.48
N ARG A 746 20.44 0.32 -19.41
CA ARG A 746 21.24 1.48 -18.97
C ARG A 746 22.66 1.48 -19.51
N GLY A 747 22.97 0.57 -20.44
CA GLY A 747 24.27 0.49 -21.10
C GLY A 747 25.40 0.13 -20.13
N TYR A 748 25.22 -0.89 -19.28
CA TYR A 748 26.21 -1.28 -18.26
C TYR A 748 27.64 -1.36 -18.80
N ARG A 749 27.85 -1.87 -20.03
CA ARG A 749 29.17 -1.97 -20.67
C ARG A 749 29.91 -0.64 -20.69
N LYS A 750 29.19 0.44 -21.03
CA LYS A 750 29.76 1.80 -21.09
C LYS A 750 30.11 2.29 -19.69
N VAL A 751 29.25 2.04 -18.71
CA VAL A 751 29.50 2.41 -17.31
C VAL A 751 30.71 1.67 -16.76
N THR A 752 30.76 0.35 -16.94
CA THR A 752 31.90 -0.50 -16.53
C THR A 752 33.21 -0.02 -17.14
N ALA A 753 33.26 0.22 -18.46
CA ALA A 753 34.47 0.71 -19.12
C ALA A 753 34.89 2.11 -18.62
N THR A 754 33.92 3.00 -18.39
CA THR A 754 34.18 4.36 -17.92
C THR A 754 34.75 4.36 -16.50
N GLU A 755 34.14 3.61 -15.59
CA GLU A 755 34.56 3.57 -14.20
C GLU A 755 35.91 2.85 -14.01
N PHE A 756 36.18 1.77 -14.74
CA PHE A 756 37.53 1.17 -14.74
C PHE A 756 38.59 2.15 -15.28
N SER A 757 38.29 2.92 -16.32
CA SER A 757 39.22 3.95 -16.80
C SER A 757 39.48 5.05 -15.75
N LYS A 758 38.46 5.44 -14.98
CA LYS A 758 38.62 6.42 -13.89
C LYS A 758 39.47 5.86 -12.75
N VAL A 759 39.22 4.61 -12.34
CA VAL A 759 39.95 3.99 -11.22
C VAL A 759 41.42 3.78 -11.58
N GLU A 760 41.73 3.40 -12.82
CA GLU A 760 43.09 3.27 -13.33
C GLU A 760 43.86 4.60 -13.29
N LYS A 761 43.21 5.70 -13.68
CA LYS A 761 43.81 7.05 -13.61
C LYS A 761 44.13 7.48 -12.18
N ALA A 762 43.44 6.94 -11.19
CA ALA A 762 43.69 7.19 -9.77
C ALA A 762 44.75 6.24 -9.15
N GLY A 763 45.47 5.47 -9.97
CA GLY A 763 46.57 4.61 -9.50
C GLY A 763 46.11 3.31 -8.82
N PHE A 764 44.94 2.78 -9.20
CA PHE A 764 44.36 1.58 -8.60
C PHE A 764 45.32 0.37 -8.57
N ASP A 765 45.96 0.06 -9.70
CA ASP A 765 46.87 -1.09 -9.80
C ASP A 765 48.10 -0.93 -8.89
N ASP A 766 48.59 0.30 -8.71
CA ASP A 766 49.72 0.59 -7.81
C ASP A 766 49.36 0.38 -6.34
N ILE A 767 48.19 0.85 -5.92
CA ILE A 767 47.66 0.65 -4.56
C ILE A 767 47.49 -0.83 -4.27
N ILE A 768 46.88 -1.59 -5.18
CA ILE A 768 46.71 -3.05 -5.02
C ILE A 768 48.06 -3.77 -4.95
N ASN A 769 49.03 -3.39 -5.80
CA ASN A 769 50.37 -4.00 -5.80
C ASN A 769 51.18 -3.63 -4.55
N GLU A 770 50.99 -2.44 -3.98
CA GLU A 770 51.57 -2.04 -2.70
C GLU A 770 51.03 -2.90 -1.55
N MET A 771 49.71 -3.09 -1.47
CA MET A 771 49.07 -3.94 -0.46
C MET A 771 49.60 -5.38 -0.50
N LYS A 772 49.77 -5.95 -1.69
CA LYS A 772 50.30 -7.31 -1.87
C LYS A 772 51.78 -7.44 -1.49
N ARG A 773 52.59 -6.39 -1.70
CA ARG A 773 54.02 -6.39 -1.33
C ARG A 773 54.21 -6.38 0.19
N HIS A 774 53.33 -5.71 0.93
CA HIS A 774 53.33 -5.75 2.40
C HIS A 774 52.91 -7.12 2.95
N ALA A 775 51.92 -7.79 2.33
CA ALA A 775 51.54 -9.16 2.70
C ALA A 775 52.66 -10.19 2.47
N CYS A 776 53.51 -9.98 1.45
CA CYS A 776 54.67 -10.85 1.18
C CYS A 776 55.81 -10.68 2.19
N LYS A 777 55.98 -9.51 2.84
CA LYS A 777 57.00 -9.36 3.91
C LYS A 777 56.60 -10.11 5.19
N ALA A 778 55.32 -10.11 5.53
CA ALA A 778 54.80 -10.86 6.68
C ALA A 778 54.85 -12.40 6.49
N SER A 779 54.85 -12.88 5.24
CA SER A 779 54.90 -14.31 4.90
C SER A 779 56.28 -14.82 4.47
N ALA A 780 57.20 -13.95 4.02
CA ALA A 780 58.56 -14.32 3.61
C ALA A 780 59.57 -14.48 4.77
N GLU A 781 59.23 -14.05 5.99
CA GLU A 781 59.95 -14.45 7.22
C GLU A 781 59.35 -15.72 7.86
N GLY A 782 58.38 -16.37 7.21
CA GLY A 782 57.77 -17.64 7.63
C GLY A 782 58.57 -18.89 7.25
N GLY A 783 59.89 -18.79 7.15
CA GLY A 783 60.79 -19.93 7.01
C GLY A 783 61.21 -20.45 8.38
N SER A 784 60.45 -21.38 8.95
CA SER A 784 60.87 -22.34 9.99
C SER A 784 61.95 -21.92 11.00
N GLU A 785 61.82 -20.78 11.67
CA GLU A 785 62.51 -20.53 12.93
C GLU A 785 61.45 -20.41 14.04
N ALA A 786 61.67 -21.13 15.13
CA ALA A 786 60.77 -21.16 16.27
C ALA A 786 60.55 -19.73 16.78
N TRP A 787 59.29 -19.30 16.84
CA TRP A 787 58.88 -18.06 17.48
C TRP A 787 59.38 -18.04 18.93
N GLU A 788 60.41 -17.24 19.23
CA GLU A 788 60.82 -16.94 20.61
C GLU A 788 59.86 -15.87 21.17
N GLU A 789 58.99 -16.31 22.07
CA GLU A 789 58.08 -15.47 22.86
C GLU A 789 58.91 -14.40 23.61
N ALA A 790 58.58 -13.13 23.40
CA ALA A 790 59.34 -12.04 24.00
C ALA A 790 59.18 -12.07 25.53
N LYS A 791 60.26 -11.79 26.28
CA LYS A 791 60.16 -11.74 27.74
C LYS A 791 59.32 -10.52 28.14
N MET A 792 58.12 -10.78 28.68
CA MET A 792 57.21 -9.76 29.18
C MET A 792 57.94 -8.75 30.11
N PRO A 793 57.91 -7.45 29.79
CA PRO A 793 58.47 -6.38 30.63
C PRO A 793 57.79 -6.30 32.00
N GLU A 794 58.35 -5.50 32.92
CA GLU A 794 57.72 -5.28 34.23
C GLU A 794 56.30 -4.76 34.06
N LYS A 795 55.34 -5.38 34.76
CA LYS A 795 53.92 -5.12 34.57
C LYS A 795 53.55 -3.68 34.93
N GLU A 796 52.93 -2.98 33.98
CA GLU A 796 52.42 -1.62 34.16
C GLU A 796 50.89 -1.59 34.13
N VAL A 797 50.29 -0.53 34.67
CA VAL A 797 48.85 -0.29 34.52
C VAL A 797 48.58 0.13 33.07
N VAL A 798 47.71 -0.60 32.37
CA VAL A 798 47.29 -0.28 31.00
C VAL A 798 45.97 0.50 31.04
N ASP A 799 45.99 1.75 30.58
CA ASP A 799 44.87 2.71 30.67
C ASP A 799 44.56 3.42 29.34
N LYS A 800 45.27 3.03 28.27
CA LYS A 800 45.02 3.46 26.90
C LYS A 800 44.98 2.28 25.94
N GLU A 801 44.19 2.45 24.90
CA GLU A 801 44.01 1.47 23.83
C GLU A 801 44.62 2.00 22.53
N ILE A 802 45.31 1.14 21.80
CA ILE A 802 45.69 1.33 20.39
C ILE A 802 44.84 0.35 19.56
N SER A 803 43.95 0.91 18.75
CA SER A 803 43.06 0.18 17.85
C SER A 803 43.67 0.12 16.44
N GLY A 804 43.16 -0.79 15.59
CA GLY A 804 43.55 -0.86 14.17
C GLY A 804 44.45 -2.03 13.79
N ILE A 805 44.80 -2.89 14.76
CA ILE A 805 45.61 -4.10 14.55
C ILE A 805 44.68 -5.27 14.25
N GLU A 806 45.05 -6.17 13.34
CA GLU A 806 44.26 -7.35 12.97
C GLU A 806 44.28 -8.40 14.11
N VAL A 807 43.20 -9.16 14.27
CA VAL A 807 43.04 -10.11 15.40
C VAL A 807 44.09 -11.22 15.39
N MET A 808 44.56 -11.61 14.21
CA MET A 808 45.59 -12.64 14.04
C MET A 808 47.00 -12.11 14.37
N ASP A 809 47.17 -10.79 14.31
CA ASP A 809 48.45 -10.11 14.48
C ASP A 809 48.59 -9.49 15.89
N ILE A 810 47.55 -9.57 16.74
CA ILE A 810 47.51 -8.86 18.03
C ILE A 810 48.59 -9.35 19.00
N GLU A 811 48.80 -10.66 19.09
CA GLU A 811 49.83 -11.26 19.94
C GLU A 811 51.23 -10.92 19.41
N TYR A 812 51.39 -10.86 18.09
CA TYR A 812 52.62 -10.45 17.41
C TYR A 812 52.96 -8.98 17.68
N ALA A 813 51.96 -8.11 17.66
CA ALA A 813 52.08 -6.69 17.98
C ALA A 813 52.46 -6.46 19.45
N VAL A 814 51.87 -7.23 20.39
CA VAL A 814 52.25 -7.21 21.80
C VAL A 814 53.71 -7.64 21.99
N ASP A 815 54.14 -8.72 21.31
CA ASP A 815 55.51 -9.21 21.38
C ASP A 815 56.53 -8.21 20.82
N VAL A 816 56.20 -7.47 19.77
CA VAL A 816 57.05 -6.40 19.24
C VAL A 816 57.22 -5.28 20.26
N LEU A 817 56.16 -4.90 20.99
CA LEU A 817 56.28 -3.92 22.07
C LEU A 817 57.09 -4.44 23.25
N TRP A 818 56.94 -5.73 23.59
CA TRP A 818 57.73 -6.37 24.65
C TRP A 818 59.22 -6.40 24.32
N LYS A 819 59.60 -6.67 23.06
CA LYS A 819 61.01 -6.59 22.59
C LYS A 819 61.62 -5.20 22.74
N GLU A 820 60.79 -4.16 22.64
CA GLU A 820 61.18 -2.76 22.83
C GLU A 820 61.08 -2.27 24.29
N GLY A 821 60.78 -3.20 25.22
CA GLY A 821 60.69 -2.94 26.66
C GLY A 821 59.41 -2.23 27.10
N ILE A 822 58.36 -2.23 26.27
CA ILE A 822 57.07 -1.61 26.57
C ILE A 822 56.09 -2.68 27.03
N TYR A 823 55.58 -2.57 28.25
CA TYR A 823 54.51 -3.45 28.71
C TYR A 823 53.20 -3.15 27.96
N ALA A 824 52.64 -4.19 27.36
CA ALA A 824 51.39 -4.15 26.61
C ALA A 824 50.60 -5.45 26.86
N GLU A 825 49.27 -5.38 26.78
CA GLU A 825 48.37 -6.53 26.86
C GLU A 825 47.45 -6.56 25.63
N SER A 826 47.13 -7.75 25.11
CA SER A 826 46.07 -7.88 24.11
C SER A 826 44.70 -7.70 24.77
N GLY A 827 43.79 -7.00 24.08
CA GLY A 827 42.46 -6.69 24.58
C GLY A 827 41.42 -6.68 23.47
N MET A 828 40.14 -6.67 23.88
CA MET A 828 39.01 -6.53 22.98
C MET A 828 38.26 -5.23 23.28
N GLY A 829 38.40 -4.25 22.39
CA GLY A 829 37.71 -2.98 22.45
C GLY A 829 36.34 -3.02 21.77
N CYS A 830 35.58 -1.92 21.88
CA CYS A 830 34.23 -1.80 21.32
C CYS A 830 34.15 -1.92 19.78
N THR A 831 35.29 -1.80 19.08
CA THR A 831 35.43 -1.76 17.61
C THR A 831 36.29 -2.87 17.03
N GLY A 832 36.90 -3.73 17.87
CA GLY A 832 37.78 -4.82 17.44
C GLY A 832 38.90 -5.10 18.45
N PRO A 833 39.86 -5.98 18.10
CA PRO A 833 41.10 -6.18 18.85
C PRO A 833 41.84 -4.85 19.08
N VAL A 834 42.36 -4.68 20.30
CA VAL A 834 43.15 -3.51 20.71
C VAL A 834 44.39 -3.94 21.49
N VAL A 835 45.44 -3.15 21.40
CA VAL A 835 46.61 -3.28 22.28
C VAL A 835 46.47 -2.29 23.43
N MET A 836 46.41 -2.83 24.64
CA MET A 836 46.28 -2.08 25.89
C MET A 836 47.67 -1.72 26.40
N ILE A 837 47.90 -0.45 26.69
CA ILE A 837 49.20 0.09 27.13
C ILE A 837 49.04 1.21 28.15
N ASN A 838 50.11 1.50 28.88
CA ASN A 838 50.16 2.68 29.74
C ASN A 838 50.16 3.97 28.89
N ALA A 839 49.44 5.00 29.32
CA ALA A 839 49.31 6.28 28.65
C ALA A 839 50.64 6.92 28.27
N LYS A 840 51.69 6.76 29.10
CA LYS A 840 53.02 7.32 28.85
C LYS A 840 53.71 6.73 27.61
N ASN A 841 53.31 5.52 27.18
CA ASN A 841 53.92 4.78 26.09
C ASN A 841 53.12 4.88 24.77
N LYS A 842 51.97 5.57 24.75
CA LYS A 842 51.04 5.55 23.61
C LYS A 842 51.63 6.02 22.29
N GLU A 843 52.33 7.14 22.32
CA GLU A 843 52.91 7.73 21.11
C GLU A 843 54.03 6.84 20.55
N ARG A 844 55.00 6.45 21.41
CA ARG A 844 56.10 5.56 21.04
C ARG A 844 55.62 4.18 20.57
N ALA A 845 54.64 3.58 21.25
CA ALA A 845 54.07 2.29 20.85
C ALA A 845 53.37 2.39 19.48
N GLY A 846 52.66 3.49 19.21
CA GLY A 846 52.07 3.75 17.90
C GLY A 846 53.11 3.84 16.78
N GLU A 847 54.23 4.54 17.02
CA GLU A 847 55.34 4.63 16.05
C GLU A 847 55.97 3.28 15.75
N ILE A 848 56.25 2.48 16.79
CA ILE A 848 56.84 1.14 16.65
C ILE A 848 55.91 0.22 15.85
N LEU A 849 54.63 0.20 16.19
CA LEU A 849 53.64 -0.65 15.52
C LEU A 849 53.39 -0.22 14.07
N SER A 850 53.39 1.09 13.80
CA SER A 850 53.30 1.63 12.42
C SER A 850 54.53 1.25 11.59
N ALA A 851 55.73 1.38 12.16
CA ALA A 851 56.98 1.00 11.49
C ALA A 851 57.06 -0.51 11.21
N ALA A 852 56.50 -1.34 12.10
CA ALA A 852 56.39 -2.78 11.94
C ALA A 852 55.24 -3.22 11.01
N GLY A 853 54.39 -2.28 10.55
CA GLY A 853 53.32 -2.55 9.59
C GLY A 853 52.04 -3.12 10.20
N TYR A 854 51.83 -2.97 11.50
CA TYR A 854 50.61 -3.39 12.20
C TYR A 854 49.52 -2.30 12.25
N LEU A 855 49.87 -1.03 12.04
CA LEU A 855 48.97 0.13 12.03
C LEU A 855 48.95 0.84 10.68
#